data_AF-A0A2K3J7Y8-F1
#
_entry.id   AF-A0A2K3J7Y8-F1
#
_cell.length_a   1.000
_cell.length_b   1.000
_cell.length_c   1.000
_cell.angle_alpha   90.00
_cell.angle_beta   90.00
_cell.angle_gamma   90.00
#
_symmetry.space_group_name_H-M   'P 1'
#
loop_
_entity.id
_entity.type
_entity.pdbx_description
1 polymer ?
#
loop_
_entity_poly.entity_id
_entity_poly.type
_entity_poly.pdbx_seq_one_letter_code
_entity_poly.pdbx_strand_id
1 'polypeptide(L)'
;MHKTKITVLAMLTTISLLTPISLVLADDTEPPVITDITYGPHAGVWTDPGFYMFQSCNVTDNNISVADVRVSVTGPAGFTPINASMVNTGGNQYYYQINNVSLSGTYAFYIWAIDTSGNAARSSTYYMLVFDSYFNYVYVDVNNVAGPWYGTAQHPLQYIADAVAVIAPNGTIFVYEGIYANTSLVLNKSMTILGENLHTTILEGGGSSTSVVLQIHDTSFVSLSDLTVRSAMVGIEAQNSSNSILSQCNVSQCLDAGIKLVGSSYFLVHDCNLLNNNKAILLINCSNNQFYHNNFMENTVHVSVYPNTYSNTWDNGTTGNYWDNYRLLYPSANVIPGTGTWDTPYLVNASGNNIDYHPWVYPSGYIDTVPPEVTVIYPNGGEVVSGEITIQWYASDDLTMNLDGTIILEYSADNGGSWVQLVSHGNNTGFYVWNTTSVPDGDFYLISVSAIDDFYNIGSDASDRTFSISNYATEYPQINGPTYGGNGIVFNFTAVYTDPDEKNIFYKWDWGDGNESEWFGPLSSGEPISASKMWINDGNYSIRVKAKNVDGIETQWSDAHLMIIAEQINFSNVKLGHIYFKLFSFNRSFIFSDFLKRLYVVIILTSHEMELEAFATDAVKSVTFKAMNQMQIEDMEVTDDDGSNGFSCTMNVTRGVYQLNITAFDGNGTLIDRYSLASVFFIRIGRYATGAPENRLQTAFIIRPRLRP
;
A
#
# COMPACT_ATOMS: atom_id res chain seq x y z
N MET A 1 -74.58 -0.52 36.62
CA MET A 1 -73.54 -0.22 35.62
C MET A 1 -73.60 -1.28 34.54
N HIS A 2 -73.71 -0.83 33.29
CA HIS A 2 -73.78 -1.54 32.00
C HIS A 2 -74.45 -2.92 31.91
N LYS A 3 -75.46 -3.02 31.03
CA LYS A 3 -75.24 -3.65 29.72
C LYS A 3 -76.41 -3.47 28.73
N THR A 4 -76.00 -3.07 27.52
CA THR A 4 -76.56 -3.41 26.20
C THR A 4 -77.89 -2.81 25.75
N LYS A 5 -77.79 -1.89 24.77
CA LYS A 5 -78.88 -1.43 23.89
C LYS A 5 -78.87 -2.26 22.61
N ILE A 6 -80.02 -2.82 22.25
CA ILE A 6 -80.38 -3.18 20.86
C ILE A 6 -81.85 -2.79 20.69
N THR A 7 -82.16 -1.93 19.72
CA THR A 7 -83.43 -2.01 18.98
C THR A 7 -83.30 -1.28 17.64
N VAL A 8 -83.87 -1.88 16.60
CA VAL A 8 -83.77 -1.55 15.18
C VAL A 8 -85.13 -1.01 14.68
N LEU A 9 -85.06 -0.10 13.70
CA LEU A 9 -86.04 0.26 12.66
C LEU A 9 -87.30 1.06 13.03
N ALA A 10 -87.50 2.17 12.31
CA ALA A 10 -88.53 2.27 11.25
C ALA A 10 -88.36 3.58 10.45
N MET A 11 -88.34 3.45 9.12
CA MET A 11 -88.44 4.57 8.18
C MET A 11 -89.83 5.20 8.22
N LEU A 12 -89.92 6.53 8.06
CA LEU A 12 -91.01 7.14 7.33
C LEU A 12 -90.45 8.21 6.36
N THR A 13 -90.74 7.97 5.09
CA THR A 13 -90.46 8.82 3.94
C THR A 13 -91.39 10.02 3.92
N THR A 14 -90.84 11.21 3.65
CA THR A 14 -91.61 12.32 3.05
C THR A 14 -90.85 12.79 1.81
N ILE A 15 -91.49 12.59 0.67
CA ILE A 15 -91.04 13.05 -0.64
C ILE A 15 -91.37 14.54 -0.72
N SER A 16 -90.34 15.38 -0.87
CA SER A 16 -90.49 16.76 -1.33
C SER A 16 -89.80 16.89 -2.68
N LEU A 17 -90.48 17.57 -3.60
CA LEU A 17 -90.15 17.70 -5.01
C LEU A 17 -88.75 18.30 -5.22
N LEU A 18 -87.81 17.47 -5.66
CA LEU A 18 -86.60 17.94 -6.33
C LEU A 18 -86.96 18.23 -7.79
N THR A 19 -86.78 19.48 -8.19
CA THR A 19 -86.52 19.88 -9.57
C THR A 19 -85.52 18.91 -10.21
N PRO A 20 -85.60 18.59 -11.51
CA PRO A 20 -84.55 17.82 -12.15
C PRO A 20 -83.26 18.63 -12.07
N ILE A 21 -82.41 18.29 -11.10
CA ILE A 21 -80.99 18.56 -11.21
C ILE A 21 -80.59 17.72 -12.42
N SER A 22 -80.40 18.40 -13.55
CA SER A 22 -79.58 17.87 -14.62
C SER A 22 -78.26 17.53 -13.95
N LEU A 23 -78.02 16.23 -13.71
CA LEU A 23 -76.71 15.76 -13.32
C LEU A 23 -75.86 16.05 -14.55
N VAL A 24 -75.25 17.24 -14.58
CA VAL A 24 -74.06 17.48 -15.37
C VAL A 24 -73.09 16.45 -14.80
N LEU A 25 -72.99 15.31 -15.49
CA LEU A 25 -71.80 14.46 -15.38
C LEU A 25 -70.65 15.45 -15.47
N ALA A 26 -69.82 15.51 -14.43
CA ALA A 26 -68.63 16.33 -14.45
C ALA A 26 -67.92 16.03 -15.77
N ASP A 27 -67.81 17.04 -16.63
CA ASP A 27 -67.08 16.94 -17.89
C ASP A 27 -65.64 16.66 -17.46
N ASP A 28 -65.16 15.45 -17.74
CA ASP A 28 -63.80 15.09 -17.39
C ASP A 28 -62.85 15.96 -18.21
N THR A 29 -61.94 16.64 -17.53
CA THR A 29 -60.96 17.52 -18.15
C THR A 29 -59.54 16.99 -18.01
N GLU A 30 -59.35 15.85 -17.35
CA GLU A 30 -58.02 15.29 -17.10
C GLU A 30 -57.63 14.32 -18.22
N PRO A 31 -56.48 14.50 -18.88
CA PRO A 31 -56.03 13.56 -19.90
C PRO A 31 -55.54 12.25 -19.28
N PRO A 32 -55.59 11.14 -20.04
CA PRO A 32 -54.98 9.88 -19.63
C PRO A 32 -53.49 10.04 -19.30
N VAL A 33 -52.99 9.22 -18.38
CA VAL A 33 -51.58 9.17 -18.00
C VAL A 33 -50.94 7.96 -18.65
N ILE A 34 -49.84 8.18 -19.40
CA ILE A 34 -49.05 7.13 -20.04
C ILE A 34 -47.79 6.90 -19.21
N THR A 35 -47.61 5.71 -18.66
CA THR A 35 -46.44 5.32 -17.85
C THR A 35 -45.85 3.99 -18.34
N ASP A 36 -44.73 3.59 -17.73
CA ASP A 36 -44.11 2.27 -17.92
C ASP A 36 -43.87 1.91 -19.40
N ILE A 37 -43.43 2.90 -20.19
CA ILE A 37 -43.13 2.70 -21.60
C ILE A 37 -41.89 1.80 -21.72
N THR A 38 -42.05 0.68 -22.38
CA THR A 38 -40.98 -0.26 -22.73
C THR A 38 -41.01 -0.54 -24.23
N TYR A 39 -39.85 -0.79 -24.81
CA TYR A 39 -39.73 -1.04 -26.24
C TYR A 39 -38.46 -1.84 -26.53
N GLY A 40 -38.42 -2.50 -27.67
CA GLY A 40 -37.21 -3.19 -28.06
C GLY A 40 -37.30 -3.91 -29.41
N PRO A 41 -36.15 -4.37 -29.92
CA PRO A 41 -34.82 -4.02 -29.40
C PRO A 41 -34.48 -2.54 -29.70
N HIS A 42 -33.66 -1.91 -28.85
CA HIS A 42 -33.21 -0.53 -29.09
C HIS A 42 -32.32 -0.46 -30.35
N ALA A 43 -31.46 -1.46 -30.57
CA ALA A 43 -30.80 -1.69 -31.84
C ALA A 43 -30.83 -3.17 -32.25
N GLY A 44 -30.82 -3.46 -33.56
CA GLY A 44 -30.60 -4.82 -34.04
C GLY A 44 -30.50 -4.92 -35.56
N VAL A 45 -30.34 -6.15 -36.05
CA VAL A 45 -30.15 -6.44 -37.48
C VAL A 45 -31.41 -7.11 -38.01
N TRP A 46 -32.07 -6.53 -39.02
CA TRP A 46 -33.35 -7.07 -39.49
C TRP A 46 -33.23 -8.43 -40.20
N THR A 47 -32.04 -8.78 -40.64
CA THR A 47 -31.75 -10.10 -41.21
C THR A 47 -31.62 -11.19 -40.13
N ASP A 48 -31.67 -10.83 -38.84
CA ASP A 48 -31.62 -11.78 -37.73
C ASP A 48 -32.92 -12.61 -37.65
N PRO A 49 -32.85 -13.95 -37.58
CA PRO A 49 -34.04 -14.79 -37.47
C PRO A 49 -34.89 -14.42 -36.25
N GLY A 50 -36.13 -14.00 -36.50
CA GLY A 50 -37.05 -13.62 -35.43
C GLY A 50 -36.92 -12.18 -34.96
N PHE A 51 -36.23 -11.31 -35.70
CA PHE A 51 -36.22 -9.88 -35.43
C PHE A 51 -37.63 -9.27 -35.57
N TYR A 52 -38.06 -8.55 -34.53
CA TYR A 52 -39.24 -7.70 -34.55
C TYR A 52 -39.00 -6.50 -33.63
N MET A 53 -39.71 -5.40 -33.89
CA MET A 53 -39.75 -4.26 -32.95
C MET A 53 -41.05 -4.29 -32.17
N PHE A 54 -41.03 -3.97 -30.89
CA PHE A 54 -42.22 -3.86 -30.05
C PHE A 54 -42.22 -2.59 -29.21
N GLN A 55 -43.41 -2.16 -28.82
CA GLN A 55 -43.65 -1.06 -27.90
C GLN A 55 -44.79 -1.45 -26.96
N SER A 56 -44.66 -1.12 -25.68
CA SER A 56 -45.70 -1.29 -24.68
C SER A 56 -45.72 -0.15 -23.68
N CYS A 57 -46.86 0.02 -23.00
CA CYS A 57 -47.05 1.03 -21.97
C CYS A 57 -48.20 0.65 -21.04
N ASN A 58 -48.29 1.35 -19.91
CA ASN A 58 -49.48 1.44 -19.09
C ASN A 58 -50.23 2.74 -19.37
N VAL A 59 -51.55 2.67 -19.45
CA VAL A 59 -52.41 3.85 -19.60
C VAL A 59 -53.51 3.84 -18.54
N THR A 60 -53.56 4.88 -17.72
CA THR A 60 -54.60 5.07 -16.70
C THR A 60 -55.34 6.36 -16.88
N ASP A 61 -56.58 6.39 -16.43
CA ASP A 61 -57.41 7.58 -16.33
C ASP A 61 -58.20 7.47 -15.01
N ASN A 62 -58.12 8.50 -14.18
CA ASN A 62 -58.63 8.48 -12.82
C ASN A 62 -60.14 8.77 -12.76
N ASN A 63 -60.70 9.38 -13.81
CA ASN A 63 -62.08 9.88 -13.79
C ASN A 63 -62.97 9.12 -14.79
N ILE A 64 -62.41 8.58 -15.88
CA ILE A 64 -63.14 7.93 -16.97
C ILE A 64 -62.38 6.72 -17.56
N SER A 65 -63.05 5.89 -18.38
CA SER A 65 -62.40 4.81 -19.14
C SER A 65 -61.59 5.33 -20.33
N VAL A 66 -60.37 4.83 -20.52
CA VAL A 66 -59.52 5.07 -21.69
C VAL A 66 -60.25 4.60 -22.97
N ALA A 67 -60.39 5.48 -23.97
CA ALA A 67 -61.13 5.20 -25.20
C ALA A 67 -60.27 4.56 -26.30
N ASP A 68 -59.07 5.09 -26.55
CA ASP A 68 -58.14 4.56 -27.55
C ASP A 68 -56.70 4.82 -27.11
N VAL A 69 -55.81 3.88 -27.43
CA VAL A 69 -54.37 3.99 -27.20
C VAL A 69 -53.69 3.60 -28.50
N ARG A 70 -52.83 4.49 -29.01
CA ARG A 70 -52.18 4.31 -30.30
C ARG A 70 -50.69 4.54 -30.23
N VAL A 71 -49.99 3.85 -31.12
CA VAL A 71 -48.58 4.11 -31.40
C VAL A 71 -48.45 4.75 -32.78
N SER A 72 -47.64 5.81 -32.85
CA SER A 72 -47.21 6.41 -34.10
C SER A 72 -45.74 6.10 -34.33
N VAL A 73 -45.41 5.53 -35.49
CA VAL A 73 -44.05 5.15 -35.87
C VAL A 73 -43.68 5.78 -37.20
N THR A 74 -42.50 6.39 -37.24
CA THR A 74 -41.84 6.91 -38.44
C THR A 74 -40.50 6.20 -38.61
N GLY A 75 -39.94 6.22 -39.82
CA GLY A 75 -38.75 5.45 -40.14
C GLY A 75 -37.94 6.09 -41.26
N PRO A 76 -36.91 5.39 -41.75
CA PRO A 76 -36.02 5.87 -42.81
C PRO A 76 -36.76 6.11 -44.13
N ALA A 77 -36.11 6.79 -45.07
CA ALA A 77 -36.68 7.07 -46.39
C ALA A 77 -37.17 5.77 -47.06
N GLY A 78 -38.44 5.76 -47.50
CA GLY A 78 -39.11 4.57 -48.05
C GLY A 78 -39.96 3.80 -47.04
N PHE A 79 -39.86 4.10 -45.74
CA PHE A 79 -40.77 3.56 -44.73
C PHE A 79 -42.12 4.28 -44.76
N THR A 80 -43.21 3.52 -44.79
CA THR A 80 -44.58 4.06 -44.66
C THR A 80 -44.90 4.27 -43.18
N PRO A 81 -45.17 5.52 -42.71
CA PRO A 81 -45.49 5.77 -41.31
C PRO A 81 -46.69 4.96 -40.83
N ILE A 82 -46.62 4.48 -39.58
CA ILE A 82 -47.66 3.69 -38.92
C ILE A 82 -48.36 4.58 -37.89
N ASN A 83 -49.69 4.51 -37.85
CA ASN A 83 -50.49 5.02 -36.74
C ASN A 83 -51.56 3.97 -36.40
N ALA A 84 -51.27 3.12 -35.43
CA ALA A 84 -52.05 1.92 -35.15
C ALA A 84 -52.55 1.90 -33.71
N SER A 85 -53.77 1.36 -33.49
CA SER A 85 -54.26 1.07 -32.15
C SER A 85 -53.43 -0.05 -31.53
N MET A 86 -53.07 0.13 -30.26
CA MET A 86 -52.35 -0.84 -29.45
C MET A 86 -53.33 -1.89 -28.90
N VAL A 87 -52.86 -3.11 -28.74
CA VAL A 87 -53.65 -4.22 -28.19
C VAL A 87 -53.64 -4.14 -26.67
N ASN A 88 -54.82 -4.08 -26.05
CA ASN A 88 -54.96 -4.17 -24.59
C ASN A 88 -54.82 -5.65 -24.15
N THR A 89 -53.86 -5.94 -23.27
CA THR A 89 -53.57 -7.30 -22.77
C THR A 89 -54.26 -7.64 -21.45
N GLY A 90 -55.03 -6.70 -20.90
CA GLY A 90 -55.73 -6.79 -19.63
C GLY A 90 -55.43 -5.60 -18.72
N GLY A 91 -56.47 -5.03 -18.10
CA GLY A 91 -56.34 -3.85 -17.25
C GLY A 91 -55.84 -2.63 -18.04
N ASN A 92 -54.71 -2.08 -17.59
CA ASN A 92 -54.15 -0.82 -18.11
C ASN A 92 -52.98 -1.04 -19.09
N GLN A 93 -52.68 -2.30 -19.46
CA GLN A 93 -51.51 -2.65 -20.27
C GLN A 93 -51.83 -2.70 -21.76
N TYR A 94 -50.98 -2.07 -22.57
CA TYR A 94 -51.11 -1.99 -24.02
C TYR A 94 -49.79 -2.34 -24.72
N TYR A 95 -49.85 -3.05 -25.85
CA TYR A 95 -48.67 -3.34 -26.68
C TYR A 95 -48.92 -3.25 -28.20
N TYR A 96 -47.85 -3.08 -28.97
CA TYR A 96 -47.83 -3.15 -30.43
C TYR A 96 -46.52 -3.79 -30.92
N GLN A 97 -46.57 -4.53 -32.04
CA GLN A 97 -45.43 -5.27 -32.61
C GLN A 97 -45.35 -5.08 -34.13
N ILE A 98 -44.11 -4.92 -34.63
CA ILE A 98 -43.77 -4.75 -36.04
C ILE A 98 -42.93 -5.96 -36.49
N ASN A 99 -43.55 -6.86 -37.27
CA ASN A 99 -42.96 -8.14 -37.67
C ASN A 99 -42.18 -8.13 -39.00
N ASN A 100 -42.39 -7.11 -39.84
CA ASN A 100 -41.85 -7.08 -41.22
C ASN A 100 -40.92 -5.87 -41.41
N VAL A 101 -39.99 -5.68 -40.48
CA VAL A 101 -38.96 -4.64 -40.63
C VAL A 101 -38.00 -5.07 -41.74
N SER A 102 -37.80 -4.21 -42.74
CA SER A 102 -37.01 -4.53 -43.94
C SER A 102 -36.14 -3.37 -44.42
N LEU A 103 -36.13 -2.24 -43.71
CA LEU A 103 -35.30 -1.09 -44.03
C LEU A 103 -34.35 -0.83 -42.85
N SER A 104 -33.07 -0.63 -43.17
CA SER A 104 -32.10 -0.14 -42.20
C SER A 104 -32.26 1.37 -42.00
N GLY A 105 -32.00 1.83 -40.78
CA GLY A 105 -32.05 3.23 -40.40
C GLY A 105 -32.67 3.45 -39.02
N THR A 106 -32.92 4.72 -38.72
CA THR A 106 -33.52 5.15 -37.44
C THR A 106 -35.03 5.16 -37.55
N TYR A 107 -35.68 4.45 -36.63
CA TYR A 107 -37.11 4.46 -36.41
C TYR A 107 -37.42 5.31 -35.19
N ALA A 108 -38.43 6.18 -35.29
CA ALA A 108 -38.87 7.02 -34.18
C ALA A 108 -40.34 6.77 -33.88
N PHE A 109 -40.70 6.64 -32.60
CA PHE A 109 -42.08 6.42 -32.19
C PHE A 109 -42.50 7.27 -30.99
N TYR A 110 -43.81 7.47 -30.86
CA TYR A 110 -44.44 7.95 -29.63
C TYR A 110 -45.79 7.28 -29.45
N ILE A 111 -46.26 7.21 -28.21
CA ILE A 111 -47.57 6.67 -27.84
C ILE A 111 -48.48 7.84 -27.50
N TRP A 112 -49.75 7.75 -27.88
CA TRP A 112 -50.77 8.70 -27.48
C TRP A 112 -52.06 7.98 -27.09
N ALA A 113 -52.77 8.54 -26.12
CA ALA A 113 -54.00 7.99 -25.60
C ALA A 113 -55.06 9.08 -25.52
N ILE A 114 -56.32 8.69 -25.66
CA ILE A 114 -57.49 9.57 -25.54
C ILE A 114 -58.55 8.89 -24.67
N ASP A 115 -59.19 9.66 -23.80
CA ASP A 115 -60.32 9.19 -22.99
C ASP A 115 -61.66 9.32 -23.73
N THR A 116 -62.77 8.89 -23.10
CA THR A 116 -64.10 9.00 -23.74
C THR A 116 -64.68 10.42 -23.77
N SER A 117 -64.11 11.37 -23.04
CA SER A 117 -64.45 12.81 -23.07
C SER A 117 -63.64 13.59 -24.10
N GLY A 118 -62.61 12.98 -24.68
CA GLY A 118 -61.75 13.54 -25.71
C GLY A 118 -60.46 14.19 -25.20
N ASN A 119 -60.12 14.09 -23.91
CA ASN A 119 -58.82 14.58 -23.44
C ASN A 119 -57.72 13.60 -23.86
N ALA A 120 -56.57 14.13 -24.29
CA ALA A 120 -55.51 13.33 -24.89
C ALA A 120 -54.15 13.62 -24.25
N ALA A 121 -53.32 12.57 -24.16
CA ALA A 121 -51.93 12.65 -23.75
C ALA A 121 -51.00 12.01 -24.78
N ARG A 122 -49.74 12.45 -24.78
CA ARG A 122 -48.69 11.97 -25.68
C ARG A 122 -47.38 11.79 -24.91
N SER A 123 -46.69 10.69 -25.18
CA SER A 123 -45.35 10.43 -24.65
C SER A 123 -44.27 11.27 -25.34
N SER A 124 -43.06 11.21 -24.78
CA SER A 124 -41.84 11.59 -25.51
C SER A 124 -41.64 10.73 -26.77
N THR A 125 -40.77 11.19 -27.65
CA THR A 125 -40.33 10.41 -28.82
C THR A 125 -39.15 9.52 -28.45
N TYR A 126 -39.21 8.26 -28.83
CA TYR A 126 -38.21 7.24 -28.61
C TYR A 126 -37.65 6.75 -29.94
N TYR A 127 -36.43 6.23 -29.94
CA TYR A 127 -35.72 5.81 -31.15
C TYR A 127 -35.34 4.32 -31.08
N MET A 128 -35.35 3.67 -32.24
CA MET A 128 -34.86 2.31 -32.44
C MET A 128 -33.98 2.27 -33.71
N LEU A 129 -32.92 1.49 -33.69
CA LEU A 129 -31.93 1.39 -34.76
C LEU A 129 -32.01 0.02 -35.43
N VAL A 130 -32.09 0.02 -36.75
CA VAL A 130 -32.14 -1.20 -37.54
C VAL A 130 -31.01 -1.19 -38.55
N PHE A 131 -30.23 -2.26 -38.58
CA PHE A 131 -29.12 -2.45 -39.51
C PHE A 131 -29.42 -3.59 -40.47
N ASP A 132 -28.83 -3.52 -41.67
CA ASP A 132 -28.99 -4.52 -42.73
C ASP A 132 -27.95 -5.64 -42.68
N SER A 133 -26.92 -5.49 -41.83
CA SER A 133 -25.92 -6.50 -41.59
C SER A 133 -25.32 -6.35 -40.20
N TYR A 134 -24.69 -7.43 -39.73
CA TYR A 134 -23.84 -7.38 -38.55
C TYR A 134 -22.54 -6.64 -38.84
N PHE A 135 -22.02 -5.94 -37.82
CA PHE A 135 -20.75 -5.24 -37.91
C PHE A 135 -19.60 -6.11 -37.44
N ASN A 136 -18.44 -6.05 -38.12
CA ASN A 136 -17.21 -6.64 -37.59
C ASN A 136 -16.50 -5.71 -36.59
N TYR A 137 -16.78 -4.40 -36.65
CA TYR A 137 -16.21 -3.39 -35.77
C TYR A 137 -17.26 -2.31 -35.51
N VAL A 138 -17.50 -1.96 -34.24
CA VAL A 138 -18.49 -0.94 -33.83
C VAL A 138 -17.86 0.01 -32.82
N TYR A 139 -18.18 1.29 -32.94
CA TYR A 139 -17.77 2.33 -31.99
C TYR A 139 -18.93 2.74 -31.10
N VAL A 140 -18.67 2.93 -29.81
CA VAL A 140 -19.66 3.36 -28.81
C VAL A 140 -19.15 4.56 -28.04
N ASP A 141 -19.97 5.59 -27.90
CA ASP A 141 -19.67 6.81 -27.12
C ASP A 141 -20.94 7.25 -26.38
N VAL A 142 -20.90 7.22 -25.04
CA VAL A 142 -22.02 7.65 -24.19
C VAL A 142 -22.40 9.12 -24.41
N ASN A 143 -21.46 9.93 -24.91
CA ASN A 143 -21.64 11.36 -25.17
C ASN A 143 -22.35 11.64 -26.50
N ASN A 144 -22.51 10.65 -27.39
CA ASN A 144 -23.27 10.82 -28.63
C ASN A 144 -24.79 10.78 -28.37
N VAL A 145 -25.31 11.74 -27.63
CA VAL A 145 -26.72 11.79 -27.21
C VAL A 145 -27.68 12.23 -28.33
N ALA A 146 -27.17 12.93 -29.34
CA ALA A 146 -27.99 13.52 -30.41
C ALA A 146 -28.06 12.65 -31.67
N GLY A 147 -27.16 11.67 -31.78
CA GLY A 147 -26.95 10.93 -33.01
C GLY A 147 -26.36 11.78 -34.14
N PRO A 148 -26.29 11.25 -35.36
CA PRO A 148 -26.77 9.92 -35.74
C PRO A 148 -25.92 8.79 -35.12
N TRP A 149 -26.54 7.62 -34.98
CA TRP A 149 -25.98 6.43 -34.31
C TRP A 149 -25.72 5.32 -35.33
N TYR A 150 -24.72 5.48 -36.17
CA TYR A 150 -24.41 4.52 -37.23
C TYR A 150 -23.39 3.45 -36.81
N GLY A 151 -22.83 3.54 -35.60
CA GLY A 151 -21.81 2.63 -35.10
C GLY A 151 -20.43 2.81 -35.75
N THR A 152 -20.23 3.91 -36.48
CA THR A 152 -18.94 4.29 -37.07
C THR A 152 -18.18 5.22 -36.12
N ALA A 153 -16.87 5.41 -36.34
CA ALA A 153 -16.07 6.31 -35.51
C ALA A 153 -16.61 7.76 -35.50
N GLN A 154 -17.16 8.23 -36.63
CA GLN A 154 -17.74 9.59 -36.74
C GLN A 154 -19.14 9.69 -36.13
N HIS A 155 -19.87 8.57 -36.09
CA HIS A 155 -21.26 8.49 -35.66
C HIS A 155 -21.44 7.23 -34.78
N PRO A 156 -20.80 7.20 -33.59
CA PRO A 156 -20.79 6.03 -32.72
C PRO A 156 -22.19 5.71 -32.18
N LEU A 157 -22.43 4.47 -31.76
CA LEU A 157 -23.65 4.16 -31.00
C LEU A 157 -23.57 4.82 -29.62
N GLN A 158 -24.71 5.18 -29.05
CA GLN A 158 -24.74 5.74 -27.69
C GLN A 158 -24.61 4.66 -26.61
N TYR A 159 -25.32 3.54 -26.79
CA TYR A 159 -25.41 2.49 -25.77
C TYR A 159 -24.58 1.28 -26.17
N ILE A 160 -23.77 0.78 -25.23
CA ILE A 160 -22.96 -0.42 -25.46
C ILE A 160 -23.82 -1.68 -25.70
N ALA A 161 -25.03 -1.74 -25.13
CA ALA A 161 -25.99 -2.82 -25.39
C ALA A 161 -26.40 -2.90 -26.86
N ASP A 162 -26.45 -1.75 -27.56
CA ASP A 162 -26.73 -1.72 -28.99
C ASP A 162 -25.59 -2.34 -29.79
N ALA A 163 -24.35 -2.03 -29.41
CA ALA A 163 -23.18 -2.60 -30.05
C ALA A 163 -23.13 -4.12 -29.88
N VAL A 164 -23.43 -4.63 -28.69
CA VAL A 164 -23.55 -6.07 -28.43
C VAL A 164 -24.63 -6.71 -29.31
N ALA A 165 -25.76 -6.03 -29.51
CA ALA A 165 -26.84 -6.54 -30.36
C ALA A 165 -26.39 -6.64 -31.83
N VAL A 166 -25.66 -5.66 -32.36
CA VAL A 166 -25.36 -5.54 -33.80
C VAL A 166 -23.98 -6.06 -34.22
N ILE A 167 -23.11 -6.45 -33.28
CA ILE A 167 -21.79 -7.01 -33.60
C ILE A 167 -21.90 -8.45 -34.14
N ALA A 168 -21.10 -8.79 -35.15
CA ALA A 168 -20.91 -10.14 -35.63
C ALA A 168 -20.13 -10.98 -34.59
N PRO A 169 -20.27 -12.31 -34.57
CA PRO A 169 -19.37 -13.17 -33.81
C PRO A 169 -17.90 -12.91 -34.15
N ASN A 170 -17.05 -12.83 -33.13
CA ASN A 170 -15.64 -12.42 -33.18
C ASN A 170 -15.40 -10.95 -33.59
N GLY A 171 -16.44 -10.12 -33.70
CA GLY A 171 -16.29 -8.70 -33.95
C GLY A 171 -15.77 -7.93 -32.74
N THR A 172 -15.35 -6.68 -32.97
CA THR A 172 -14.79 -5.79 -31.95
C THR A 172 -15.72 -4.62 -31.66
N ILE A 173 -15.94 -4.34 -30.39
CA ILE A 173 -16.61 -3.14 -29.89
C ILE A 173 -15.52 -2.25 -29.29
N PHE A 174 -15.34 -1.05 -29.84
CA PHE A 174 -14.51 0.00 -29.26
C PHE A 174 -15.38 0.95 -28.44
N VAL A 175 -14.99 1.20 -27.21
CA VAL A 175 -15.74 2.00 -26.24
C VAL A 175 -14.93 3.24 -25.88
N TYR A 176 -15.38 4.41 -26.32
CA TYR A 176 -14.76 5.68 -25.97
C TYR A 176 -14.84 5.96 -24.46
N GLU A 177 -14.01 6.86 -23.97
CA GLU A 177 -14.03 7.29 -22.58
C GLU A 177 -15.39 7.85 -22.13
N GLY A 178 -15.78 7.55 -20.90
CA GLY A 178 -17.07 7.93 -20.35
C GLY A 178 -17.59 6.96 -19.30
N ILE A 179 -18.60 7.39 -18.56
CA ILE A 179 -19.29 6.56 -17.57
C ILE A 179 -20.59 6.02 -18.17
N TYR A 180 -20.60 4.72 -18.45
CA TYR A 180 -21.76 3.96 -18.92
C TYR A 180 -22.52 3.47 -17.69
N ALA A 181 -23.42 4.32 -17.18
CA ALA A 181 -24.17 4.06 -15.95
C ALA A 181 -25.28 3.01 -16.13
N ASN A 182 -25.55 2.26 -15.05
CA ASN A 182 -26.53 1.16 -15.00
C ASN A 182 -26.31 0.10 -16.09
N THR A 183 -25.05 -0.17 -16.43
CA THR A 183 -24.67 -1.15 -17.44
C THR A 183 -25.01 -2.56 -16.95
N SER A 184 -25.70 -3.33 -17.79
CA SER A 184 -25.92 -4.76 -17.62
C SER A 184 -26.00 -5.42 -18.99
N LEU A 185 -24.96 -6.17 -19.36
CA LEU A 185 -24.81 -6.76 -20.69
C LEU A 185 -24.79 -8.27 -20.61
N VAL A 186 -25.54 -8.91 -21.51
CA VAL A 186 -25.49 -10.35 -21.74
C VAL A 186 -24.69 -10.61 -23.01
N LEU A 187 -23.52 -11.22 -22.85
CA LEU A 187 -22.63 -11.61 -23.93
C LEU A 187 -22.90 -13.09 -24.24
N ASN A 188 -23.60 -13.34 -25.34
CA ASN A 188 -24.06 -14.67 -25.77
C ASN A 188 -23.38 -15.15 -27.08
N LYS A 189 -22.41 -14.40 -27.58
CA LYS A 189 -21.60 -14.70 -28.76
C LYS A 189 -20.17 -14.21 -28.54
N SER A 190 -19.22 -14.75 -29.29
CA SER A 190 -17.82 -14.33 -29.22
C SER A 190 -17.67 -12.87 -29.67
N MET A 191 -16.83 -12.11 -28.98
CA MET A 191 -16.55 -10.71 -29.30
C MET A 191 -15.34 -10.18 -28.52
N THR A 192 -14.80 -9.04 -28.96
CA THR A 192 -13.84 -8.24 -28.21
C THR A 192 -14.49 -6.94 -27.77
N ILE A 193 -14.35 -6.56 -26.50
CA ILE A 193 -14.71 -5.24 -25.98
C ILE A 193 -13.41 -4.55 -25.54
N LEU A 194 -13.09 -3.45 -26.21
CA LEU A 194 -11.88 -2.67 -25.98
C LEU A 194 -12.28 -1.27 -25.50
N GLY A 195 -11.85 -0.90 -24.30
CA GLY A 195 -11.95 0.48 -23.84
C GLY A 195 -10.84 1.35 -24.41
N GLU A 196 -11.12 2.65 -24.54
CA GLU A 196 -10.12 3.64 -24.93
C GLU A 196 -9.09 3.89 -23.84
N ASN A 197 -9.52 3.84 -22.58
CA ASN A 197 -8.65 4.10 -21.43
C ASN A 197 -9.12 3.35 -20.19
N LEU A 198 -8.18 2.65 -19.55
CA LEU A 198 -8.40 1.87 -18.33
C LEU A 198 -9.12 2.65 -17.22
N HIS A 199 -8.82 3.94 -17.03
CA HIS A 199 -9.30 4.73 -15.91
C HIS A 199 -10.55 5.56 -16.22
N THR A 200 -10.79 5.90 -17.50
CA THR A 200 -11.89 6.79 -17.90
C THR A 200 -12.98 6.11 -18.73
N THR A 201 -12.74 4.92 -19.30
CA THR A 201 -13.81 4.07 -19.87
C THR A 201 -14.41 3.19 -18.78
N ILE A 202 -15.56 3.59 -18.22
CA ILE A 202 -16.14 3.00 -17.02
C ILE A 202 -17.51 2.38 -17.32
N LEU A 203 -17.64 1.07 -17.10
CA LEU A 203 -18.91 0.33 -17.08
C LEU A 203 -19.40 0.20 -15.64
N GLU A 204 -20.48 0.90 -15.30
CA GLU A 204 -20.95 1.02 -13.92
C GLU A 204 -22.31 0.33 -13.73
N GLY A 205 -22.39 -0.63 -12.80
CA GLY A 205 -23.60 -1.45 -12.56
C GLY A 205 -24.71 -0.77 -11.75
N GLY A 206 -24.51 0.45 -11.26
CA GLY A 206 -25.49 1.21 -10.48
C GLY A 206 -25.62 0.78 -9.00
N GLY A 207 -24.78 -0.13 -8.52
CA GLY A 207 -24.65 -0.47 -7.10
C GLY A 207 -25.80 -1.27 -6.48
N SER A 208 -26.70 -1.82 -7.30
CA SER A 208 -27.84 -2.60 -6.79
C SER A 208 -27.42 -4.00 -6.35
N SER A 209 -28.13 -4.59 -5.37
CA SER A 209 -27.86 -5.94 -4.85
C SER A 209 -28.20 -7.08 -5.81
N THR A 210 -28.55 -6.79 -7.07
CA THR A 210 -28.84 -7.78 -8.11
C THR A 210 -28.14 -7.46 -9.43
N SER A 211 -27.35 -6.38 -9.49
CA SER A 211 -26.73 -5.91 -10.73
C SER A 211 -25.54 -6.78 -11.10
N VAL A 212 -25.47 -7.16 -12.38
CA VAL A 212 -24.27 -7.73 -12.99
C VAL A 212 -23.93 -6.90 -14.21
N VAL A 213 -22.68 -6.38 -14.27
CA VAL A 213 -22.28 -5.48 -15.37
C VAL A 213 -22.11 -6.26 -16.66
N LEU A 214 -21.38 -7.38 -16.59
CA LEU A 214 -21.06 -8.21 -17.74
C LEU A 214 -21.37 -9.68 -17.43
N GLN A 215 -22.27 -10.27 -18.20
CA GLN A 215 -22.67 -11.67 -18.11
C GLN A 215 -22.22 -12.42 -19.37
N ILE A 216 -21.14 -13.19 -19.27
CA ILE A 216 -20.69 -14.11 -20.31
C ILE A 216 -21.45 -15.42 -20.11
N HIS A 217 -22.41 -15.72 -20.98
CA HIS A 217 -23.34 -16.82 -20.77
C HIS A 217 -23.37 -17.79 -21.95
N ASP A 218 -23.07 -19.06 -21.69
CA ASP A 218 -23.03 -20.14 -22.67
C ASP A 218 -22.26 -19.77 -23.96
N THR A 219 -21.17 -19.01 -23.81
CA THR A 219 -20.36 -18.52 -24.93
C THR A 219 -18.86 -18.63 -24.64
N SER A 220 -18.03 -18.40 -25.64
CA SER A 220 -16.57 -18.52 -25.52
C SER A 220 -15.89 -17.52 -26.43
N PHE A 221 -14.59 -17.31 -26.26
CA PHE A 221 -13.83 -16.33 -27.04
C PHE A 221 -14.35 -14.89 -26.85
N VAL A 222 -14.63 -14.53 -25.61
CA VAL A 222 -14.86 -13.14 -25.21
C VAL A 222 -13.54 -12.56 -24.73
N SER A 223 -13.16 -11.40 -25.26
CA SER A 223 -11.98 -10.65 -24.82
C SER A 223 -12.40 -9.29 -24.27
N LEU A 224 -11.90 -8.92 -23.09
CA LEU A 224 -12.12 -7.61 -22.50
C LEU A 224 -10.78 -6.97 -22.11
N SER A 225 -10.58 -5.71 -22.50
CA SER A 225 -9.41 -4.95 -22.07
C SER A 225 -9.63 -3.44 -22.00
N ASP A 226 -8.73 -2.78 -21.27
CA ASP A 226 -8.55 -1.33 -21.23
C ASP A 226 -9.76 -0.54 -20.71
N LEU A 227 -10.47 -1.11 -19.73
CA LEU A 227 -11.67 -0.51 -19.14
C LEU A 227 -11.81 -0.81 -17.64
N THR A 228 -12.67 -0.02 -17.00
CA THR A 228 -13.09 -0.23 -15.61
C THR A 228 -14.50 -0.82 -15.55
N VAL A 229 -14.70 -1.85 -14.72
CA VAL A 229 -16.00 -2.41 -14.33
C VAL A 229 -16.20 -2.16 -12.84
N ARG A 230 -17.28 -1.50 -12.44
CA ARG A 230 -17.48 -1.19 -11.02
C ARG A 230 -18.91 -1.08 -10.53
N SER A 231 -19.04 -1.00 -9.20
CA SER A 231 -20.27 -0.67 -8.48
C SER A 231 -21.43 -1.56 -8.92
N ALA A 232 -21.33 -2.84 -8.60
CA ALA A 232 -22.34 -3.85 -8.92
C ALA A 232 -22.44 -4.91 -7.83
N MET A 233 -23.44 -5.79 -7.90
CA MET A 233 -23.39 -7.03 -7.10
C MET A 233 -22.23 -7.90 -7.58
N VAL A 234 -22.17 -8.14 -8.89
CA VAL A 234 -21.07 -8.83 -9.55
C VAL A 234 -20.56 -7.98 -10.70
N GLY A 235 -19.24 -7.77 -10.80
CA GLY A 235 -18.66 -7.03 -11.92
C GLY A 235 -18.77 -7.83 -13.21
N ILE A 236 -18.03 -8.93 -13.28
CA ILE A 236 -17.97 -9.83 -14.42
C ILE A 236 -18.39 -11.22 -13.97
N GLU A 237 -19.47 -11.75 -14.55
CA GLU A 237 -19.92 -13.12 -14.33
C GLU A 237 -19.78 -13.95 -15.61
N ALA A 238 -19.16 -15.12 -15.51
CA ALA A 238 -19.11 -16.10 -16.58
C ALA A 238 -19.77 -17.41 -16.14
N GLN A 239 -20.67 -17.93 -16.98
CA GLN A 239 -21.39 -19.17 -16.75
C GLN A 239 -21.23 -20.10 -17.96
N ASN A 240 -20.81 -21.35 -17.70
CA ASN A 240 -20.59 -22.39 -18.72
C ASN A 240 -19.78 -21.91 -19.93
N SER A 241 -18.78 -21.06 -19.68
CA SER A 241 -18.05 -20.35 -20.72
C SER A 241 -16.58 -20.74 -20.71
N SER A 242 -15.89 -20.52 -21.83
CA SER A 242 -14.48 -20.91 -21.93
C SER A 242 -13.64 -20.03 -22.85
N ASN A 243 -12.32 -20.22 -22.83
CA ASN A 243 -11.38 -19.62 -23.78
C ASN A 243 -11.54 -18.10 -23.91
N SER A 244 -11.70 -17.42 -22.78
CA SER A 244 -11.97 -15.98 -22.73
C SER A 244 -10.85 -15.26 -21.98
N ILE A 245 -10.58 -14.01 -22.36
CA ILE A 245 -9.43 -13.24 -21.87
C ILE A 245 -9.96 -11.97 -21.20
N LEU A 246 -9.50 -11.73 -19.97
CA LEU A 246 -9.69 -10.49 -19.24
C LEU A 246 -8.30 -9.92 -18.96
N SER A 247 -7.96 -8.80 -19.59
CA SER A 247 -6.61 -8.25 -19.52
C SER A 247 -6.63 -6.75 -19.33
N GLN A 248 -5.75 -6.17 -18.50
CA GLN A 248 -5.70 -4.70 -18.35
C GLN A 248 -7.07 -4.10 -18.00
N CYS A 249 -7.74 -4.69 -17.01
CA CYS A 249 -9.06 -4.23 -16.53
C CYS A 249 -8.98 -3.82 -15.05
N ASN A 250 -9.74 -2.80 -14.67
CA ASN A 250 -9.98 -2.47 -13.26
C ASN A 250 -11.36 -3.02 -12.87
N VAL A 251 -11.43 -3.93 -11.90
CA VAL A 251 -12.70 -4.45 -11.38
C VAL A 251 -12.84 -4.10 -9.91
N SER A 252 -13.86 -3.29 -9.59
CA SER A 252 -13.91 -2.66 -8.26
C SER A 252 -15.29 -2.46 -7.67
N GLN A 253 -15.34 -2.31 -6.34
CA GLN A 253 -16.55 -1.92 -5.61
C GLN A 253 -17.72 -2.88 -5.86
N CYS A 254 -17.45 -4.18 -6.00
CA CYS A 254 -18.48 -5.20 -6.15
C CYS A 254 -18.91 -5.78 -4.79
N LEU A 255 -20.23 -5.83 -4.56
CA LEU A 255 -20.83 -6.22 -3.28
C LEU A 255 -20.71 -7.72 -2.97
N ASP A 256 -20.66 -8.57 -4.00
CA ASP A 256 -20.43 -10.01 -3.85
C ASP A 256 -19.08 -10.44 -4.42
N ALA A 257 -18.87 -10.24 -5.73
CA ALA A 257 -17.64 -10.64 -6.41
C ALA A 257 -17.24 -9.68 -7.53
N GLY A 258 -15.95 -9.36 -7.65
CA GLY A 258 -15.42 -8.66 -8.82
C GLY A 258 -15.56 -9.52 -10.07
N ILE A 259 -14.89 -10.67 -10.08
CA ILE A 259 -15.00 -11.69 -11.13
C ILE A 259 -15.59 -12.97 -10.53
N LYS A 260 -16.64 -13.50 -11.15
CA LYS A 260 -17.30 -14.75 -10.76
C LYS A 260 -17.31 -15.73 -11.93
N LEU A 261 -16.68 -16.88 -11.74
CA LEU A 261 -16.69 -17.97 -12.73
C LEU A 261 -17.53 -19.14 -12.19
N VAL A 262 -18.46 -19.62 -13.01
CA VAL A 262 -19.34 -20.76 -12.71
C VAL A 262 -19.28 -21.77 -13.86
N GLY A 263 -18.84 -23.00 -13.58
CA GLY A 263 -18.75 -24.05 -14.59
C GLY A 263 -17.85 -23.69 -15.78
N SER A 264 -16.90 -22.77 -15.60
CA SER A 264 -16.13 -22.14 -16.66
C SER A 264 -14.65 -22.52 -16.60
N SER A 265 -14.00 -22.60 -17.76
CA SER A 265 -12.64 -23.13 -17.90
C SER A 265 -11.83 -22.41 -18.97
N TYR A 266 -10.50 -22.43 -18.86
CA TYR A 266 -9.60 -21.79 -19.82
C TYR A 266 -9.83 -20.27 -19.95
N PHE A 267 -10.22 -19.61 -18.85
CA PHE A 267 -10.09 -18.16 -18.75
C PHE A 267 -8.65 -17.78 -18.47
N LEU A 268 -8.21 -16.71 -19.12
CA LEU A 268 -6.95 -16.05 -18.84
C LEU A 268 -7.26 -14.67 -18.28
N VAL A 269 -6.89 -14.43 -17.02
CA VAL A 269 -7.07 -13.15 -16.33
C VAL A 269 -5.70 -12.61 -15.96
N HIS A 270 -5.27 -11.51 -16.57
CA HIS A 270 -3.94 -10.96 -16.32
C HIS A 270 -3.88 -9.44 -16.39
N ASP A 271 -2.85 -8.86 -15.79
CA ASP A 271 -2.64 -7.40 -15.77
C ASP A 271 -3.86 -6.61 -15.28
N CYS A 272 -4.72 -7.22 -14.44
CA CYS A 272 -5.94 -6.58 -13.94
C CYS A 272 -5.77 -6.07 -12.50
N ASN A 273 -6.42 -4.96 -12.17
CA ASN A 273 -6.53 -4.48 -10.79
C ASN A 273 -7.89 -4.90 -10.21
N LEU A 274 -7.87 -5.76 -9.19
CA LEU A 274 -9.05 -6.22 -8.48
C LEU A 274 -9.06 -5.57 -7.10
N LEU A 275 -9.86 -4.50 -6.95
CA LEU A 275 -9.76 -3.60 -5.81
C LEU A 275 -11.10 -3.35 -5.10
N ASN A 276 -11.10 -3.32 -3.76
CA ASN A 276 -12.29 -2.97 -2.98
C ASN A 276 -13.54 -3.84 -3.28
N ASN A 277 -13.36 -5.12 -3.54
CA ASN A 277 -14.46 -6.07 -3.72
C ASN A 277 -14.67 -6.90 -2.45
N ASN A 278 -15.89 -7.37 -2.21
CA ASN A 278 -16.13 -8.36 -1.16
C ASN A 278 -15.34 -9.65 -1.44
N LYS A 279 -15.45 -10.19 -2.66
CA LYS A 279 -14.55 -11.21 -3.19
C LYS A 279 -13.91 -10.68 -4.46
N ALA A 280 -12.59 -10.66 -4.58
CA ALA A 280 -11.97 -10.25 -5.84
C ALA A 280 -12.31 -11.27 -6.93
N ILE A 281 -12.10 -12.56 -6.65
CA ILE A 281 -12.47 -13.68 -7.51
C ILE A 281 -13.31 -14.72 -6.76
N LEU A 282 -14.39 -15.19 -7.38
CA LEU A 282 -15.21 -16.31 -6.91
C LEU A 282 -15.23 -17.43 -7.96
N LEU A 283 -14.78 -18.63 -7.57
CA LEU A 283 -14.72 -19.81 -8.44
C LEU A 283 -15.67 -20.91 -7.97
N ILE A 284 -16.55 -21.37 -8.87
CA ILE A 284 -17.54 -22.42 -8.60
C ILE A 284 -17.51 -23.45 -9.74
N ASN A 285 -17.17 -24.72 -9.43
CA ASN A 285 -17.10 -25.81 -10.41
C ASN A 285 -16.19 -25.48 -11.62
N CYS A 286 -15.11 -24.72 -11.40
CA CYS A 286 -14.21 -24.25 -12.45
C CYS A 286 -12.90 -25.06 -12.48
N SER A 287 -12.18 -25.02 -13.61
CA SER A 287 -10.87 -25.67 -13.75
C SER A 287 -10.04 -25.06 -14.87
N ASN A 288 -8.71 -25.22 -14.82
CA ASN A 288 -7.81 -24.83 -15.91
C ASN A 288 -7.88 -23.35 -16.31
N ASN A 289 -8.23 -22.47 -15.37
CA ASN A 289 -8.11 -21.02 -15.56
C ASN A 289 -6.72 -20.56 -15.11
N GLN A 290 -6.25 -19.46 -15.67
CA GLN A 290 -4.93 -18.87 -15.38
C GLN A 290 -5.08 -17.42 -14.91
N PHE A 291 -4.43 -17.10 -13.79
CA PHE A 291 -4.44 -15.79 -13.15
C PHE A 291 -3.00 -15.37 -12.88
N TYR A 292 -2.46 -14.36 -13.56
CA TYR A 292 -1.11 -13.85 -13.27
C TYR A 292 -1.03 -12.34 -13.52
N HIS A 293 -0.06 -11.65 -12.91
CA HIS A 293 0.14 -10.19 -13.01
C HIS A 293 -1.05 -9.35 -12.56
N ASN A 294 -1.96 -9.92 -11.77
CA ASN A 294 -3.09 -9.18 -11.22
C ASN A 294 -2.75 -8.58 -9.85
N ASN A 295 -3.37 -7.45 -9.55
CA ASN A 295 -3.25 -6.77 -8.26
C ASN A 295 -4.49 -7.00 -7.41
N PHE A 296 -4.34 -7.75 -6.32
CA PHE A 296 -5.39 -8.00 -5.34
C PHE A 296 -5.23 -7.03 -4.16
N MET A 297 -6.07 -5.99 -4.11
CA MET A 297 -5.93 -4.89 -3.14
C MET A 297 -7.25 -4.56 -2.45
N GLU A 298 -7.23 -4.37 -1.14
CA GLU A 298 -8.35 -3.89 -0.31
C GLU A 298 -9.63 -4.74 -0.47
N ASN A 299 -9.50 -6.02 -0.82
CA ASN A 299 -10.65 -6.91 -0.93
C ASN A 299 -10.92 -7.57 0.43
N THR A 300 -12.19 -7.79 0.78
CA THR A 300 -12.51 -8.53 2.01
C THR A 300 -12.00 -9.97 1.93
N VAL A 301 -12.07 -10.57 0.75
CA VAL A 301 -11.49 -11.88 0.41
C VAL A 301 -10.88 -11.79 -0.99
N HIS A 302 -9.60 -12.10 -1.16
CA HIS A 302 -8.99 -12.06 -2.51
C HIS A 302 -9.59 -13.11 -3.43
N VAL A 303 -9.65 -14.36 -2.97
CA VAL A 303 -10.19 -15.47 -3.77
C VAL A 303 -11.03 -16.38 -2.89
N SER A 304 -12.23 -16.70 -3.38
CA SER A 304 -13.09 -17.71 -2.79
C SER A 304 -13.23 -18.90 -3.74
N VAL A 305 -12.78 -20.07 -3.30
CA VAL A 305 -12.80 -21.31 -4.08
C VAL A 305 -13.82 -22.27 -3.48
N TYR A 306 -14.88 -22.60 -4.23
CA TYR A 306 -15.87 -23.57 -3.78
C TYR A 306 -15.35 -25.02 -3.86
N PRO A 307 -15.83 -25.95 -3.00
CA PRO A 307 -15.26 -27.31 -2.85
C PRO A 307 -15.17 -28.16 -4.12
N ASN A 308 -16.03 -27.92 -5.10
CA ASN A 308 -16.07 -28.66 -6.36
C ASN A 308 -15.20 -28.02 -7.47
N THR A 309 -14.39 -27.02 -7.12
CA THR A 309 -13.48 -26.35 -8.05
C THR A 309 -12.14 -27.10 -8.07
N TYR A 310 -11.69 -27.44 -9.28
CA TYR A 310 -10.43 -28.14 -9.50
C TYR A 310 -9.26 -27.15 -9.54
N SER A 311 -8.05 -27.63 -9.84
CA SER A 311 -6.86 -26.78 -9.91
C SER A 311 -6.97 -25.73 -11.02
N ASN A 312 -6.60 -24.51 -10.65
CA ASN A 312 -6.33 -23.38 -11.54
C ASN A 312 -4.88 -22.93 -11.29
N THR A 313 -4.30 -22.20 -12.24
CA THR A 313 -2.92 -21.69 -12.15
C THR A 313 -2.94 -20.22 -11.76
N TRP A 314 -2.04 -19.84 -10.85
CA TRP A 314 -1.98 -18.49 -10.27
C TRP A 314 -0.64 -17.79 -10.55
N ASP A 315 0.07 -18.27 -11.56
CA ASP A 315 1.31 -17.71 -12.07
C ASP A 315 1.48 -18.14 -13.53
N ASN A 316 2.48 -17.59 -14.23
CA ASN A 316 2.85 -18.00 -15.58
C ASN A 316 4.08 -18.93 -15.60
N GLY A 317 4.46 -19.50 -14.46
CA GLY A 317 5.68 -20.29 -14.26
C GLY A 317 6.96 -19.48 -13.99
N THR A 318 6.90 -18.14 -14.01
CA THR A 318 8.03 -17.27 -13.63
C THR A 318 7.62 -16.13 -12.71
N THR A 319 6.40 -15.63 -12.87
CA THR A 319 5.85 -14.47 -12.17
C THR A 319 4.37 -14.71 -11.89
N GLY A 320 3.91 -14.25 -10.72
CA GLY A 320 2.58 -14.50 -10.16
C GLY A 320 1.75 -13.24 -10.02
N ASN A 321 0.97 -13.16 -8.96
CA ASN A 321 0.10 -12.01 -8.65
C ASN A 321 0.62 -11.24 -7.44
N TYR A 322 0.17 -9.99 -7.29
CA TYR A 322 0.38 -9.21 -6.08
C TYR A 322 -0.80 -9.38 -5.11
N TRP A 323 -0.49 -9.59 -3.83
CA TRP A 323 -1.46 -9.79 -2.76
C TRP A 323 -1.16 -8.81 -1.62
N ASP A 324 -2.05 -7.85 -1.37
CA ASP A 324 -1.80 -6.82 -0.34
C ASP A 324 -1.76 -7.38 1.10
N ASN A 325 -2.39 -8.52 1.34
CA ASN A 325 -2.36 -9.23 2.61
C ASN A 325 -1.17 -10.20 2.75
N TYR A 326 -0.29 -10.29 1.74
CA TYR A 326 0.79 -11.27 1.70
C TYR A 326 1.66 -11.22 2.96
N ARG A 327 2.15 -10.03 3.32
CA ARG A 327 3.05 -9.83 4.46
C ARG A 327 2.39 -10.18 5.80
N LEU A 328 1.08 -9.97 5.91
CA LEU A 328 0.31 -10.34 7.09
C LEU A 328 0.21 -11.87 7.25
N LEU A 329 0.07 -12.60 6.14
CA LEU A 329 -0.04 -14.07 6.15
C LEU A 329 1.33 -14.76 6.27
N TYR A 330 2.37 -14.16 5.70
CA TYR A 330 3.73 -14.71 5.64
C TYR A 330 4.76 -13.71 6.19
N PRO A 331 4.71 -13.36 7.49
CA PRO A 331 5.59 -12.32 8.07
C PRO A 331 7.08 -12.70 8.03
N SER A 332 7.39 -13.99 7.88
CA SER A 332 8.77 -14.50 7.80
C SER A 332 9.26 -14.72 6.36
N ALA A 333 8.45 -14.43 5.35
CA ALA A 333 8.87 -14.54 3.95
C ALA A 333 9.89 -13.47 3.60
N ASN A 334 10.88 -13.84 2.78
CA ASN A 334 11.92 -12.94 2.32
C ASN A 334 11.72 -12.63 0.84
N VAL A 335 12.15 -11.44 0.42
CA VAL A 335 12.25 -11.10 -0.99
C VAL A 335 13.35 -11.96 -1.62
N ILE A 336 13.08 -12.57 -2.76
CA ILE A 336 14.11 -13.22 -3.56
C ILE A 336 14.88 -12.12 -4.31
N PRO A 337 16.20 -11.98 -4.09
CA PRO A 337 16.98 -10.92 -4.72
C PRO A 337 16.88 -10.93 -6.25
N GLY A 338 16.60 -9.77 -6.84
CA GLY A 338 16.58 -9.57 -8.29
C GLY A 338 15.38 -10.17 -9.05
N THR A 339 14.36 -10.70 -8.36
CA THR A 339 13.16 -11.26 -9.03
C THR A 339 11.87 -10.46 -8.80
N GLY A 340 11.82 -9.60 -7.77
CA GLY A 340 10.59 -8.89 -7.38
C GLY A 340 9.49 -9.81 -6.82
N THR A 341 9.85 -11.03 -6.39
CA THR A 341 8.91 -12.03 -5.84
C THR A 341 9.31 -12.44 -4.43
N TRP A 342 8.35 -12.92 -3.65
CA TRP A 342 8.62 -13.53 -2.36
C TRP A 342 9.11 -14.99 -2.48
N ASP A 343 9.83 -15.46 -1.47
CA ASP A 343 10.35 -16.83 -1.37
C ASP A 343 9.31 -17.88 -0.95
N THR A 344 8.17 -17.43 -0.44
CA THR A 344 7.12 -18.30 0.10
C THR A 344 5.89 -18.27 -0.83
N PRO A 345 5.44 -19.42 -1.37
CA PRO A 345 4.24 -19.46 -2.20
C PRO A 345 2.99 -18.98 -1.49
N TYR A 346 2.11 -18.26 -2.19
CA TYR A 346 0.82 -17.82 -1.66
C TYR A 346 -0.24 -18.92 -1.84
N LEU A 347 -0.81 -19.38 -0.73
CA LEU A 347 -1.85 -20.41 -0.73
C LEU A 347 -3.22 -19.78 -0.97
N VAL A 348 -3.72 -19.91 -2.20
CA VAL A 348 -5.01 -19.31 -2.61
C VAL A 348 -6.20 -19.98 -1.90
N ASN A 349 -6.07 -21.27 -1.56
CA ASN A 349 -7.07 -21.96 -0.78
C ASN A 349 -6.46 -22.98 0.20
N ALA A 350 -7.24 -23.31 1.24
CA ALA A 350 -6.80 -24.21 2.31
C ALA A 350 -6.49 -25.65 1.83
N SER A 351 -7.06 -26.10 0.71
CA SER A 351 -6.79 -27.44 0.16
C SER A 351 -5.46 -27.52 -0.60
N GLY A 352 -4.78 -26.40 -0.87
CA GLY A 352 -3.45 -26.37 -1.48
C GLY A 352 -3.38 -26.85 -2.93
N ASN A 353 -4.52 -26.90 -3.63
CA ASN A 353 -4.58 -27.24 -5.05
C ASN A 353 -4.65 -26.01 -5.98
N ASN A 354 -4.68 -24.82 -5.39
CA ASN A 354 -4.58 -23.52 -6.03
C ASN A 354 -3.50 -22.73 -5.26
N ILE A 355 -2.34 -22.57 -5.87
CA ILE A 355 -1.15 -21.95 -5.27
C ILE A 355 -0.56 -21.01 -6.31
N ASP A 356 -0.16 -19.82 -5.87
CA ASP A 356 0.71 -18.92 -6.61
C ASP A 356 2.15 -19.15 -6.13
N TYR A 357 2.99 -19.69 -7.01
CA TYR A 357 4.38 -20.00 -6.68
C TYR A 357 5.33 -18.82 -6.81
N HIS A 358 4.87 -17.71 -7.39
CA HIS A 358 5.69 -16.54 -7.69
C HIS A 358 5.02 -15.22 -7.28
N PRO A 359 4.54 -15.09 -6.03
CA PRO A 359 3.80 -13.91 -5.60
C PRO A 359 4.70 -12.67 -5.61
N TRP A 360 4.19 -11.57 -6.15
CA TRP A 360 4.93 -10.32 -6.27
C TRP A 360 5.03 -9.54 -4.97
N VAL A 361 6.15 -8.83 -4.81
CA VAL A 361 6.41 -7.92 -3.70
C VAL A 361 5.64 -6.61 -3.87
N TYR A 362 5.52 -6.14 -5.11
CA TYR A 362 4.86 -4.88 -5.45
C TYR A 362 3.73 -5.11 -6.45
N PRO A 363 2.72 -4.22 -6.50
CA PRO A 363 1.68 -4.29 -7.51
C PRO A 363 2.27 -4.25 -8.94
N SER A 364 1.66 -5.00 -9.85
CA SER A 364 1.82 -4.86 -11.30
C SER A 364 1.73 -3.40 -11.72
N GLY A 365 2.71 -2.93 -12.50
CA GLY A 365 2.76 -1.55 -12.98
C GLY A 365 3.18 -0.51 -11.93
N TYR A 366 3.55 -0.93 -10.72
CA TYR A 366 4.15 -0.03 -9.73
C TYR A 366 5.56 0.37 -10.17
N ILE A 367 5.87 1.67 -10.05
CA ILE A 367 7.20 2.22 -10.27
C ILE A 367 7.66 2.87 -8.97
N ASP A 368 8.83 2.47 -8.49
CA ASP A 368 9.50 3.20 -7.43
C ASP A 368 10.23 4.40 -8.03
N THR A 369 10.11 5.54 -7.37
CA THR A 369 10.75 6.79 -7.78
C THR A 369 11.57 7.41 -6.65
N VAL A 370 11.62 6.77 -5.48
CA VAL A 370 12.35 7.25 -4.32
C VAL A 370 13.70 6.57 -4.31
N PRO A 371 14.83 7.31 -4.38
CA PRO A 371 16.15 6.71 -4.26
C PRO A 371 16.49 6.39 -2.80
N PRO A 372 17.45 5.47 -2.56
CA PRO A 372 17.97 5.19 -1.23
C PRO A 372 18.44 6.45 -0.48
N GLU A 373 18.14 6.54 0.81
CA GLU A 373 18.73 7.50 1.73
C GLU A 373 20.11 6.99 2.16
N VAL A 374 21.18 7.74 1.88
CA VAL A 374 22.56 7.40 2.25
C VAL A 374 23.14 8.51 3.12
N THR A 375 23.98 8.18 4.10
CA THR A 375 24.69 9.16 4.95
C THR A 375 26.08 8.67 5.31
N VAL A 376 27.11 9.45 5.03
CA VAL A 376 28.50 9.20 5.46
C VAL A 376 28.67 9.63 6.91
N ILE A 377 29.20 8.75 7.75
CA ILE A 377 29.38 8.99 9.19
C ILE A 377 30.84 9.28 9.52
N TYR A 378 31.78 8.56 8.89
CA TYR A 378 33.21 8.74 9.14
C TYR A 378 34.06 8.23 7.96
N PRO A 379 35.15 8.93 7.60
CA PRO A 379 35.46 10.32 7.96
C PRO A 379 34.42 11.29 7.37
N ASN A 380 34.05 12.34 8.12
CA ASN A 380 33.02 13.29 7.70
C ASN A 380 33.50 14.75 7.66
N GLY A 381 34.75 15.01 8.04
CA GLY A 381 35.46 16.25 7.76
C GLY A 381 36.22 16.82 8.95
N GLY A 382 37.42 17.36 8.66
CA GLY A 382 38.32 17.98 9.63
C GLY A 382 39.19 17.00 10.42
N GLU A 383 39.00 15.69 10.25
CA GLU A 383 39.86 14.69 10.87
C GLU A 383 41.24 14.65 10.21
N VAL A 384 42.25 14.24 10.96
CA VAL A 384 43.55 13.84 10.43
C VAL A 384 43.69 12.35 10.66
N VAL A 385 43.69 11.58 9.58
CA VAL A 385 43.70 10.11 9.62
C VAL A 385 45.01 9.56 9.09
N SER A 386 45.39 8.39 9.60
CA SER A 386 46.57 7.65 9.14
C SER A 386 46.40 6.16 9.46
N GLY A 387 47.15 5.30 8.78
CA GLY A 387 47.08 3.87 9.05
C GLY A 387 45.77 3.22 8.59
N GLU A 388 45.33 2.20 9.33
CA GLU A 388 44.06 1.52 9.10
C GLU A 388 42.92 2.29 9.78
N ILE A 389 41.93 2.71 8.99
CA ILE A 389 40.72 3.37 9.46
C ILE A 389 39.48 2.63 9.01
N THR A 390 38.35 2.87 9.67
CA THR A 390 37.06 2.28 9.30
C THR A 390 36.15 3.37 8.78
N ILE A 391 35.87 3.35 7.47
CA ILE A 391 34.81 4.16 6.87
C ILE A 391 33.47 3.65 7.39
N GLN A 392 32.56 4.56 7.77
CA GLN A 392 31.24 4.24 8.30
C GLN A 392 30.16 5.02 7.56
N TRP A 393 29.02 4.37 7.30
CA TRP A 393 27.86 4.98 6.63
C TRP A 393 26.54 4.37 7.11
N TYR A 394 25.45 5.03 6.73
CA TYR A 394 24.10 4.51 6.75
C TYR A 394 23.54 4.50 5.33
N ALA A 395 22.82 3.44 4.97
CA ALA A 395 22.01 3.41 3.76
C ALA A 395 20.72 2.65 4.03
N SER A 396 19.59 3.21 3.60
CA SER A 396 18.27 2.59 3.69
C SER A 396 17.39 3.06 2.54
N ASP A 397 16.37 2.30 2.23
CA ASP A 397 15.39 2.66 1.23
C ASP A 397 13.98 2.45 1.79
N ASP A 398 12.97 3.15 1.25
CA ASP A 398 11.59 3.02 1.72
C ASP A 398 10.93 1.73 1.23
N LEU A 399 11.38 1.17 0.10
CA LEU A 399 10.85 -0.06 -0.48
C LEU A 399 11.87 -1.21 -0.51
N THR A 400 13.11 -0.93 -0.95
CA THR A 400 14.18 -1.93 -1.04
C THR A 400 14.80 -2.23 0.32
N MET A 401 14.21 -3.20 1.03
CA MET A 401 14.62 -3.58 2.38
C MET A 401 16.05 -4.13 2.48
N ASN A 402 16.64 -4.60 1.37
CA ASN A 402 17.99 -5.14 1.36
C ASN A 402 18.85 -4.53 0.24
N LEU A 403 19.82 -3.70 0.63
CA LEU A 403 20.79 -3.05 -0.26
C LEU A 403 22.13 -3.81 -0.35
N ASP A 404 22.18 -5.08 0.06
CA ASP A 404 23.39 -5.88 -0.05
C ASP A 404 23.80 -6.12 -1.51
N GLY A 405 25.08 -5.91 -1.82
CA GLY A 405 25.63 -6.04 -3.16
C GLY A 405 25.49 -4.77 -4.01
N THR A 406 24.85 -3.72 -3.49
CA THR A 406 24.58 -2.48 -4.24
C THR A 406 25.43 -1.28 -3.82
N ILE A 407 26.26 -1.41 -2.77
CA ILE A 407 27.07 -0.31 -2.26
C ILE A 407 28.28 -0.01 -3.15
N ILE A 408 28.41 1.26 -3.55
CA ILE A 408 29.58 1.82 -4.20
C ILE A 408 30.28 2.74 -3.21
N LEU A 409 31.60 2.58 -3.06
CA LEU A 409 32.42 3.38 -2.14
C LEU A 409 33.59 3.99 -2.90
N GLU A 410 33.79 5.30 -2.74
CA GLU A 410 34.84 6.06 -3.42
C GLU A 410 35.52 7.04 -2.46
N TYR A 411 36.76 7.43 -2.77
CA TYR A 411 37.41 8.57 -2.13
C TYR A 411 37.90 9.58 -3.16
N SER A 412 37.94 10.85 -2.79
CA SER A 412 38.57 11.93 -3.55
C SER A 412 39.77 12.46 -2.78
N ALA A 413 40.82 12.89 -3.48
CA ALA A 413 42.02 13.53 -2.90
C ALA A 413 42.12 15.03 -3.26
N ASP A 414 41.16 15.56 -4.02
CA ASP A 414 41.17 16.89 -4.61
C ASP A 414 39.83 17.63 -4.36
N ASN A 415 39.22 17.37 -3.20
CA ASN A 415 37.95 17.98 -2.77
C ASN A 415 36.80 17.76 -3.78
N GLY A 416 36.69 16.54 -4.30
CA GLY A 416 35.62 16.09 -5.18
C GLY A 416 35.85 16.32 -6.67
N GLY A 417 37.06 16.74 -7.07
CA GLY A 417 37.40 16.93 -8.49
C GLY A 417 37.55 15.61 -9.26
N SER A 418 38.08 14.59 -8.59
CA SER A 418 38.21 13.22 -9.09
C SER A 418 37.96 12.22 -7.97
N TRP A 419 37.37 11.08 -8.34
CA TRP A 419 37.00 10.00 -7.43
C TRP A 419 37.71 8.71 -7.80
N VAL A 420 38.21 8.01 -6.78
CA VAL A 420 38.87 6.72 -6.88
C VAL A 420 38.04 5.70 -6.13
N GLN A 421 37.60 4.68 -6.85
CA GLN A 421 36.72 3.66 -6.31
C GLN A 421 37.46 2.68 -5.39
N LEU A 422 36.89 2.44 -4.20
CA LEU A 422 37.30 1.42 -3.25
C LEU A 422 36.47 0.14 -3.40
N VAL A 423 35.16 0.28 -3.65
CA VAL A 423 34.19 -0.84 -3.78
C VAL A 423 33.15 -0.49 -4.87
N SER A 424 32.75 -1.45 -5.71
CA SER A 424 31.68 -1.24 -6.72
C SER A 424 30.37 -1.99 -6.46
N HIS A 425 30.38 -3.06 -5.66
CA HIS A 425 29.21 -3.92 -5.38
C HIS A 425 29.35 -4.51 -3.96
N GLY A 426 29.37 -3.63 -2.96
CA GLY A 426 29.54 -3.99 -1.56
C GLY A 426 28.22 -4.35 -0.88
N ASN A 427 28.29 -5.11 0.21
CA ASN A 427 27.16 -5.31 1.10
C ASN A 427 26.92 -4.05 1.95
N ASN A 428 25.67 -3.80 2.33
CA ASN A 428 25.28 -2.68 3.16
C ASN A 428 25.54 -2.97 4.65
N THR A 429 26.81 -3.23 4.98
CA THR A 429 27.27 -3.54 6.34
C THR A 429 27.38 -2.31 7.24
N GLY A 430 27.31 -1.10 6.68
CA GLY A 430 27.51 0.18 7.37
C GLY A 430 28.96 0.49 7.71
N PHE A 431 29.92 -0.34 7.30
CA PHE A 431 31.35 -0.10 7.52
C PHE A 431 32.27 -0.76 6.48
N TYR A 432 33.43 -0.14 6.25
CA TYR A 432 34.52 -0.64 5.40
C TYR A 432 35.88 -0.29 6.00
N VAL A 433 36.78 -1.27 6.13
CA VAL A 433 38.13 -1.03 6.66
C VAL A 433 39.05 -0.60 5.52
N TRP A 434 39.59 0.61 5.61
CA TRP A 434 40.46 1.23 4.60
C TRP A 434 41.87 1.48 5.16
N ASN A 435 42.89 0.99 4.46
CA ASN A 435 44.29 1.22 4.80
C ASN A 435 44.84 2.44 4.02
N THR A 436 45.13 3.51 4.74
CA THR A 436 45.59 4.80 4.20
C THR A 436 47.11 4.95 4.12
N THR A 437 47.89 3.95 4.58
CA THR A 437 49.37 4.04 4.64
C THR A 437 50.05 4.23 3.28
N SER A 438 49.41 3.79 2.20
CA SER A 438 49.90 3.96 0.83
C SER A 438 49.21 5.10 0.07
N VAL A 439 48.26 5.77 0.71
CA VAL A 439 47.56 6.92 0.14
C VAL A 439 48.44 8.16 0.38
N PRO A 440 48.63 9.04 -0.63
CA PRO A 440 49.41 10.25 -0.46
C PRO A 440 48.89 11.11 0.70
N ASP A 441 49.78 11.89 1.30
CA ASP A 441 49.38 12.85 2.33
C ASP A 441 48.74 14.08 1.67
N GLY A 442 47.73 14.65 2.34
CA GLY A 442 47.03 15.85 1.87
C GLY A 442 45.76 16.16 2.66
N ASP A 443 45.24 17.37 2.48
CA ASP A 443 44.17 17.93 3.34
C ASP A 443 42.78 18.01 2.65
N PHE A 444 42.67 17.45 1.45
CA PHE A 444 41.51 17.61 0.56
C PHE A 444 40.75 16.31 0.32
N TYR A 445 40.80 15.37 1.27
CA TYR A 445 40.16 14.07 1.11
C TYR A 445 38.67 14.12 1.41
N LEU A 446 37.88 13.36 0.64
CA LEU A 446 36.46 13.11 0.88
C LEU A 446 36.15 11.62 0.66
N ILE A 447 35.14 11.10 1.35
CA ILE A 447 34.52 9.80 1.06
C ILE A 447 33.17 10.04 0.39
N SER A 448 32.80 9.18 -0.57
CA SER A 448 31.46 9.10 -1.14
C SER A 448 30.94 7.67 -1.05
N VAL A 449 29.68 7.51 -0.66
CA VAL A 449 28.95 6.24 -0.60
C VAL A 449 27.71 6.38 -1.47
N SER A 450 27.44 5.40 -2.31
CA SER A 450 26.19 5.30 -3.07
C SER A 450 25.55 3.93 -2.87
N ALA A 451 24.22 3.87 -2.96
CA ALA A 451 23.43 2.65 -2.94
C ALA A 451 22.44 2.67 -4.11
N ILE A 452 22.17 1.49 -4.66
CA ILE A 452 21.21 1.30 -5.77
C ILE A 452 20.09 0.41 -5.26
N ASP A 453 18.84 0.79 -5.51
CA ASP A 453 17.66 0.01 -5.15
C ASP A 453 17.31 -1.04 -6.23
N ASP A 454 16.24 -1.83 -6.02
CA ASP A 454 15.78 -2.84 -6.98
C ASP A 454 15.15 -2.23 -8.26
N PHE A 455 14.86 -0.93 -8.25
CA PHE A 455 14.26 -0.17 -9.36
C PHE A 455 15.26 0.73 -10.08
N TYR A 456 16.56 0.58 -9.77
CA TYR A 456 17.69 1.34 -10.31
C TYR A 456 17.71 2.84 -9.96
N ASN A 457 16.97 3.27 -8.92
CA ASN A 457 17.20 4.58 -8.34
C ASN A 457 18.52 4.55 -7.54
N ILE A 458 19.23 5.68 -7.54
CA ILE A 458 20.55 5.79 -6.93
C ILE A 458 20.51 6.88 -5.86
N GLY A 459 20.80 6.45 -4.64
CA GLY A 459 21.03 7.30 -3.48
C GLY A 459 22.52 7.48 -3.23
N SER A 460 22.97 8.66 -2.84
CA SER A 460 24.39 8.91 -2.56
C SER A 460 24.59 9.99 -1.51
N ASP A 461 25.67 9.87 -0.74
CA ASP A 461 26.16 10.92 0.15
C ASP A 461 27.69 10.96 0.17
N ALA A 462 28.24 12.12 0.55
CA ALA A 462 29.68 12.32 0.68
C ALA A 462 30.04 13.05 1.98
N SER A 463 31.30 12.96 2.42
CA SER A 463 31.79 13.67 3.60
C SER A 463 31.41 15.17 3.58
N ASP A 464 30.91 15.71 4.69
CA ASP A 464 30.45 17.10 4.80
C ASP A 464 31.56 18.13 4.54
N ARG A 465 32.81 17.79 4.92
CA ARG A 465 34.00 18.62 4.67
C ARG A 465 35.21 17.74 4.39
N THR A 466 36.29 18.36 3.91
CA THR A 466 37.53 17.63 3.68
C THR A 466 38.16 17.17 4.99
N PHE A 467 38.75 15.98 4.97
CA PHE A 467 39.65 15.47 5.99
C PHE A 467 41.07 15.35 5.43
N SER A 468 42.03 15.15 6.32
CA SER A 468 43.45 15.08 5.96
C SER A 468 43.98 13.67 6.17
N ILE A 469 44.82 13.21 5.25
CA ILE A 469 45.67 12.03 5.45
C ILE A 469 47.08 12.53 5.73
N SER A 470 47.65 12.11 6.85
CA SER A 470 49.02 12.50 7.25
C SER A 470 49.79 11.30 7.78
N ASN A 471 50.69 10.76 6.97
CA ASN A 471 51.60 9.69 7.32
C ASN A 471 52.99 10.20 7.78
N TYR A 472 53.21 11.53 7.89
CA TYR A 472 54.45 12.13 8.40
C TYR A 472 54.60 12.09 9.94
N ALA A 473 55.86 12.09 10.38
CA ALA A 473 56.29 12.23 11.78
C ALA A 473 56.00 13.65 12.32
N THR A 474 55.19 13.74 13.38
CA THR A 474 54.81 14.99 14.06
C THR A 474 55.75 15.31 15.23
N GLU A 475 55.80 16.56 15.74
CA GLU A 475 56.64 16.95 16.91
C GLU A 475 56.16 16.37 18.25
N TYR A 476 55.05 15.63 18.24
CA TYR A 476 54.41 14.98 19.37
C TYR A 476 53.60 13.79 18.85
N PRO A 477 53.31 12.76 19.65
CA PRO A 477 52.67 11.56 19.12
C PRO A 477 51.23 11.80 18.63
N GLN A 478 50.81 11.05 17.62
CA GLN A 478 49.44 11.04 17.13
C GLN A 478 48.63 9.96 17.84
N ILE A 479 47.41 10.29 18.30
CA ILE A 479 46.49 9.36 18.96
C ILE A 479 45.41 8.93 17.97
N ASN A 480 45.10 7.64 17.97
CA ASN A 480 43.89 7.11 17.35
C ASN A 480 43.10 6.28 18.37
N GLY A 481 41.77 6.33 18.27
CA GLY A 481 40.90 5.54 19.12
C GLY A 481 39.44 5.97 19.04
N PRO A 482 38.53 5.29 19.77
CA PRO A 482 37.13 5.66 19.81
C PRO A 482 36.92 7.05 20.42
N THR A 483 35.86 7.73 19.99
CA THR A 483 35.44 9.04 20.51
C THR A 483 34.18 8.95 21.40
N TYR A 484 33.56 7.77 21.50
CA TYR A 484 32.38 7.49 22.32
C TYR A 484 32.45 6.09 22.95
N GLY A 485 31.86 5.92 24.14
CA GLY A 485 31.83 4.63 24.84
C GLY A 485 30.99 4.59 26.12
N GLY A 486 30.75 3.39 26.67
CA GLY A 486 30.04 3.20 27.94
C GLY A 486 30.96 3.06 29.16
N ASN A 487 30.56 3.62 30.31
CA ASN A 487 31.31 3.57 31.56
C ASN A 487 31.55 2.14 32.07
N GLY A 488 32.79 1.75 32.34
CA GLY A 488 33.13 0.37 32.72
C GLY A 488 33.47 -0.56 31.55
N ILE A 489 33.53 -0.06 30.30
CA ILE A 489 34.18 -0.75 29.19
C ILE A 489 35.66 -0.35 29.13
N VAL A 490 36.51 -1.32 28.80
CA VAL A 490 37.90 -1.09 28.42
C VAL A 490 37.96 -0.72 26.93
N PHE A 491 38.46 0.48 26.63
CA PHE A 491 38.72 0.96 25.27
C PHE A 491 40.22 0.93 24.99
N ASN A 492 40.57 0.62 23.74
CA ASN A 492 41.95 0.61 23.27
C ASN A 492 42.21 1.87 22.45
N PHE A 493 43.33 2.51 22.73
CA PHE A 493 43.87 3.65 22.00
C PHE A 493 45.24 3.26 21.47
N THR A 494 45.57 3.74 20.29
CA THR A 494 46.90 3.61 19.72
C THR A 494 47.56 4.98 19.63
N ALA A 495 48.86 5.02 19.87
CA ALA A 495 49.65 6.21 19.59
C ALA A 495 50.92 5.85 18.81
N VAL A 496 51.35 6.75 17.92
CA VAL A 496 52.60 6.59 17.19
C VAL A 496 53.37 7.91 17.15
N TYR A 497 54.67 7.81 17.36
CA TYR A 497 55.64 8.90 17.27
C TYR A 497 56.90 8.40 16.58
N THR A 498 57.39 9.20 15.65
CA THR A 498 58.61 8.91 14.90
C THR A 498 59.61 10.02 15.17
N ASP A 499 60.67 9.69 15.88
CA ASP A 499 61.84 10.55 16.05
C ASP A 499 62.91 10.16 15.00
N PRO A 500 63.41 11.09 14.17
CA PRO A 500 64.43 10.81 13.16
C PRO A 500 65.81 10.45 13.75
N ASP A 501 66.13 10.98 14.93
CA ASP A 501 67.46 10.87 15.54
C ASP A 501 67.52 9.79 16.63
N GLU A 502 66.37 9.36 17.16
CA GLU A 502 66.26 8.40 18.25
C GLU A 502 65.64 7.07 17.84
N LYS A 503 66.15 5.99 18.43
CA LYS A 503 65.63 4.63 18.16
C LYS A 503 64.65 4.12 19.19
N ASN A 504 64.66 4.68 20.39
CA ASN A 504 63.93 4.16 21.55
C ASN A 504 63.03 5.25 22.13
N ILE A 505 61.72 5.07 21.97
CA ILE A 505 60.71 6.04 22.37
C ILE A 505 59.87 5.47 23.52
N PHE A 506 59.60 6.31 24.52
CA PHE A 506 58.65 6.02 25.59
C PHE A 506 57.42 6.91 25.45
N TYR A 507 56.25 6.40 25.81
CA TYR A 507 54.97 7.12 25.73
C TYR A 507 54.34 7.29 27.11
N LYS A 508 53.69 8.43 27.34
CA LYS A 508 52.85 8.69 28.51
C LYS A 508 51.48 9.20 28.09
N TRP A 509 50.44 8.67 28.72
CA TRP A 509 49.05 9.01 28.43
C TRP A 509 48.45 9.85 29.56
N ASP A 510 47.78 10.93 29.21
CA ASP A 510 46.81 11.63 30.04
C ASP A 510 45.42 11.19 29.59
N TRP A 511 44.64 10.60 30.48
CA TRP A 511 43.32 10.05 30.16
C TRP A 511 42.18 11.05 30.33
N GLY A 512 42.48 12.30 30.69
CA GLY A 512 41.50 13.36 30.88
C GLY A 512 40.63 13.19 32.14
N ASP A 513 40.88 12.17 32.97
CA ASP A 513 40.17 11.90 34.23
C ASP A 513 40.99 12.33 35.47
N GLY A 514 42.06 13.08 35.25
CA GLY A 514 43.03 13.48 36.27
C GLY A 514 44.11 12.42 36.56
N ASN A 515 44.09 11.26 35.89
CA ASN A 515 45.12 10.24 36.00
C ASN A 515 45.97 10.16 34.72
N GLU A 516 47.29 10.12 34.91
CA GLU A 516 48.25 9.81 33.85
C GLU A 516 48.75 8.36 33.98
N SER A 517 49.18 7.76 32.88
CA SER A 517 49.86 6.47 32.90
C SER A 517 51.30 6.59 33.40
N GLU A 518 51.91 5.44 33.74
CA GLU A 518 53.36 5.32 33.74
C GLU A 518 53.92 5.50 32.32
N TRP A 519 55.23 5.71 32.21
CA TRP A 519 55.91 5.69 30.92
C TRP A 519 55.98 4.27 30.37
N PHE A 520 55.42 4.04 29.20
CA PHE A 520 55.48 2.76 28.50
C PHE A 520 56.58 2.78 27.43
N GLY A 521 57.36 1.71 27.33
CA GLY A 521 58.48 1.58 26.39
C GLY A 521 59.74 1.00 27.03
N PRO A 522 60.89 1.04 26.34
CA PRO A 522 61.09 1.67 25.03
C PRO A 522 60.47 0.86 23.88
N LEU A 523 60.00 1.56 22.85
CA LEU A 523 59.59 1.01 21.56
C LEU A 523 60.45 1.60 20.44
N SER A 524 60.50 0.92 19.29
CA SER A 524 61.22 1.44 18.14
C SER A 524 60.56 2.74 17.65
N SER A 525 61.34 3.72 17.19
CA SER A 525 60.78 4.92 16.54
C SER A 525 59.84 4.53 15.38
N GLY A 526 58.63 5.10 15.36
CA GLY A 526 57.56 4.75 14.41
C GLY A 526 56.77 3.48 14.73
N GLU A 527 57.10 2.75 15.80
CA GLU A 527 56.32 1.61 16.28
C GLU A 527 55.12 2.09 17.10
N PRO A 528 53.87 1.71 16.74
CA PRO A 528 52.69 2.14 17.46
C PRO A 528 52.60 1.45 18.82
N ILE A 529 52.18 2.19 19.84
CA ILE A 529 51.83 1.66 21.15
C ILE A 529 50.33 1.58 21.34
N SER A 530 49.85 0.48 21.92
CA SER A 530 48.48 0.34 22.37
C SER A 530 48.39 0.51 23.88
N ALA A 531 47.45 1.34 24.34
CA ALA A 531 47.10 1.46 25.74
C ALA A 531 45.58 1.35 25.92
N SER A 532 45.16 0.81 27.05
CA SER A 532 43.76 0.57 27.33
C SER A 532 43.30 1.35 28.55
N LYS A 533 42.10 1.93 28.49
CA LYS A 533 41.51 2.71 29.59
C LYS A 533 40.04 2.35 29.78
N MET A 534 39.63 2.37 31.05
CA MET A 534 38.24 2.27 31.48
C MET A 534 37.90 3.49 32.33
N TRP A 535 36.77 4.12 32.05
CA TRP A 535 36.21 5.18 32.88
C TRP A 535 34.99 4.65 33.61
N ILE A 536 34.92 4.84 34.93
CA ILE A 536 33.80 4.39 35.77
C ILE A 536 32.66 5.41 35.75
N ASN A 537 33.00 6.69 35.57
CA ASN A 537 32.04 7.78 35.53
C ASN A 537 31.80 8.20 34.07
N ASP A 538 30.57 8.59 33.79
CA ASP A 538 30.20 9.33 32.60
C ASP A 538 30.86 10.71 32.56
N GLY A 539 30.98 11.27 31.35
CA GLY A 539 31.59 12.56 31.13
C GLY A 539 32.42 12.63 29.85
N ASN A 540 32.97 13.81 29.60
CA ASN A 540 33.81 14.09 28.44
C ASN A 540 35.28 14.12 28.88
N TYR A 541 36.11 13.30 28.25
CA TYR A 541 37.51 13.11 28.58
C TYR A 541 38.38 13.56 27.41
N SER A 542 39.35 14.44 27.69
CA SER A 542 40.34 14.89 26.70
C SER A 542 41.60 14.04 26.85
N ILE A 543 41.75 13.01 26.01
CA ILE A 543 42.89 12.11 26.06
C ILE A 543 44.06 12.75 25.32
N ARG A 544 45.24 12.71 25.92
CA ARG A 544 46.47 13.23 25.31
C ARG A 544 47.61 12.25 25.52
N VAL A 545 48.62 12.33 24.66
CA VAL A 545 49.80 11.49 24.74
C VAL A 545 51.03 12.36 24.50
N LYS A 546 52.14 12.02 25.14
CA LYS A 546 53.45 12.61 24.83
C LYS A 546 54.51 11.53 24.79
N ALA A 547 55.60 11.80 24.08
CA ALA A 547 56.74 10.91 23.98
C ALA A 547 57.97 11.48 24.70
N LYS A 548 58.94 10.61 24.97
CA LYS A 548 60.31 11.02 25.33
C LYS A 548 61.35 10.04 24.80
N ASN A 549 62.59 10.51 24.65
CA ASN A 549 63.73 9.67 24.34
C ASN A 549 64.42 9.11 25.62
N VAL A 550 65.52 8.37 25.43
CA VAL A 550 66.32 7.76 26.52
C VAL A 550 67.03 8.81 27.39
N ASP A 551 67.32 9.98 26.83
CA ASP A 551 67.93 11.11 27.55
C ASP A 551 66.90 11.91 28.37
N GLY A 552 65.62 11.56 28.27
CA GLY A 552 64.54 12.16 29.03
C GLY A 552 63.98 13.47 28.44
N ILE A 553 64.32 13.80 27.20
CA ILE A 553 63.75 14.94 26.47
C ILE A 553 62.32 14.57 26.06
N GLU A 554 61.35 15.33 26.53
CA GLU A 554 59.92 15.09 26.29
C GLU A 554 59.38 15.97 25.16
N THR A 555 58.43 15.44 24.39
CA THR A 555 57.61 16.21 23.45
C THR A 555 56.59 17.06 24.22
N GLN A 556 55.98 18.03 23.54
CA GLN A 556 54.70 18.57 23.99
C GLN A 556 53.62 17.48 24.01
N TRP A 557 52.54 17.71 24.76
CA TRP A 557 51.35 16.86 24.68
C TRP A 557 50.71 16.99 23.30
N SER A 558 50.18 15.87 22.81
CA SER A 558 49.38 15.84 21.59
C SER A 558 48.15 16.74 21.69
N ASP A 559 47.54 17.00 20.54
CA ASP A 559 46.17 17.50 20.48
C ASP A 559 45.22 16.56 21.24
N ALA A 560 44.13 17.13 21.74
CA ALA A 560 43.17 16.42 22.57
C ALA A 560 42.30 15.47 21.73
N HIS A 561 42.40 14.18 21.99
CA HIS A 561 41.47 13.17 21.49
C HIS A 561 40.25 13.09 22.41
N LEU A 562 39.11 13.60 21.93
CA LEU A 562 37.89 13.70 22.74
C LEU A 562 37.19 12.34 22.85
N MET A 563 36.94 11.89 24.08
CA MET A 563 36.21 10.66 24.40
C MET A 563 35.00 10.97 25.28
N ILE A 564 33.80 10.66 24.80
CA ILE A 564 32.55 10.84 25.54
C ILE A 564 32.14 9.50 26.14
N ILE A 565 32.12 9.41 27.47
CA ILE A 565 31.68 8.23 28.21
C ILE A 565 30.27 8.46 28.71
N ALA A 566 29.38 7.55 28.34
CA ALA A 566 28.00 7.53 28.75
C ALA A 566 27.74 6.44 29.81
N GLU A 567 26.64 6.57 30.55
CA GLU A 567 26.16 5.54 31.47
C GLU A 567 25.84 4.23 30.72
N GLN A 568 26.28 3.09 31.27
CA GLN A 568 25.96 1.75 30.78
C GLN A 568 24.63 1.28 31.33
N ILE A 569 23.76 0.85 30.42
CA ILE A 569 22.54 0.14 30.77
C ILE A 569 22.82 -1.36 30.63
N ASN A 570 22.91 -2.06 31.77
CA ASN A 570 23.15 -3.50 31.80
C ASN A 570 21.83 -4.27 31.84
N PHE A 571 21.57 -5.07 30.80
CA PHE A 571 20.43 -5.96 30.76
C PHE A 571 20.83 -7.39 31.16
N SER A 572 20.13 -7.99 32.11
CA SER A 572 20.29 -9.41 32.48
C SER A 572 19.07 -10.22 32.02
N ASN A 573 19.28 -11.48 31.59
CA ASN A 573 18.24 -12.39 31.06
C ASN A 573 17.63 -11.97 29.71
N VAL A 574 18.42 -11.32 28.86
CA VAL A 574 18.09 -11.00 27.47
C VAL A 574 18.30 -12.25 26.61
N LYS A 575 17.29 -12.71 25.87
CA LYS A 575 17.51 -13.66 24.77
C LYS A 575 18.25 -12.91 23.66
N LEU A 576 19.23 -13.56 23.01
CA LEU A 576 20.00 -12.91 21.94
C LEU A 576 19.04 -12.23 20.93
N GLY A 577 19.21 -10.92 20.74
CA GLY A 577 18.39 -10.10 19.84
C GLY A 577 17.17 -9.38 20.44
N HIS A 578 16.80 -9.52 21.72
CA HIS A 578 15.53 -8.92 22.20
C HIS A 578 15.65 -8.22 23.56
N ILE A 579 15.37 -6.91 23.62
CA ILE A 579 15.19 -6.17 24.89
C ILE A 579 13.70 -5.82 25.07
N TYR A 580 13.20 -5.96 26.30
CA TYR A 580 11.82 -5.61 26.68
C TYR A 580 11.80 -4.31 27.49
N PHE A 581 10.98 -3.33 27.09
CA PHE A 581 10.66 -2.16 27.90
C PHE A 581 9.17 -2.18 28.25
N LYS A 582 8.83 -1.86 29.52
CA LYS A 582 7.45 -1.54 29.94
C LYS A 582 7.45 -0.07 30.37
N LEU A 583 6.79 0.78 29.58
CA LEU A 583 6.66 2.21 29.86
C LEU A 583 5.20 2.49 30.22
N PHE A 584 4.99 3.12 31.38
CA PHE A 584 3.64 3.40 31.88
C PHE A 584 3.10 4.73 31.32
N SER A 585 1.81 4.78 30.99
CA SER A 585 1.09 6.02 30.68
C SER A 585 0.62 6.72 31.96
N PHE A 586 0.60 8.06 31.91
CA PHE A 586 0.28 8.92 33.05
C PHE A 586 -1.23 9.00 33.32
N ASN A 587 -1.68 8.53 34.48
CA ASN A 587 -2.59 9.31 35.35
C ASN A 587 -2.71 8.71 36.77
N ARG A 588 -2.66 9.61 37.76
CA ARG A 588 -2.94 9.45 39.20
C ARG A 588 -1.94 8.63 40.04
N SER A 589 -1.06 9.39 40.69
CA SER A 589 -0.64 9.30 42.09
C SER A 589 -0.97 7.99 42.83
N PHE A 590 0.03 7.14 43.07
CA PHE A 590 0.52 6.76 44.42
C PHE A 590 1.58 5.64 44.35
N ILE A 591 2.73 5.93 44.99
CA ILE A 591 3.76 5.07 45.62
C ILE A 591 4.19 3.79 44.88
N PHE A 592 5.41 3.78 44.32
CA PHE A 592 6.24 2.56 44.24
C PHE A 592 7.74 2.88 44.17
N SER A 593 8.33 3.33 45.29
CA SER A 593 9.79 3.37 45.47
C SER A 593 10.40 2.02 45.91
N ASP A 594 9.58 1.00 46.19
CA ASP A 594 10.00 -0.28 46.79
C ASP A 594 10.00 -1.48 45.82
N PHE A 595 9.41 -1.36 44.62
CA PHE A 595 9.34 -2.45 43.63
C PHE A 595 10.61 -2.53 42.76
N LEU A 596 11.09 -1.39 42.24
CA LEU A 596 12.33 -1.33 41.45
C LEU A 596 13.58 -1.65 42.28
N LYS A 597 13.55 -1.36 43.58
CA LYS A 597 14.59 -1.75 44.54
C LYS A 597 14.74 -3.27 44.71
N ARG A 598 13.70 -4.06 44.43
CA ARG A 598 13.73 -5.54 44.53
C ARG A 598 14.18 -6.23 43.26
N LEU A 599 14.21 -5.52 42.12
CA LEU A 599 14.61 -6.04 40.82
C LEU A 599 16.02 -5.61 40.38
N TYR A 600 16.72 -4.80 41.16
CA TYR A 600 18.08 -4.30 40.86
C TYR A 600 18.19 -3.60 39.48
N VAL A 601 17.12 -2.96 39.01
CA VAL A 601 17.14 -2.12 37.81
C VAL A 601 16.84 -0.68 38.23
N VAL A 602 17.79 0.21 37.98
CA VAL A 602 17.66 1.66 38.15
C VAL A 602 17.91 2.29 36.79
N ILE A 603 16.93 3.01 36.25
CA ILE A 603 17.12 3.94 35.13
C ILE A 603 16.70 5.30 35.68
N ILE A 604 17.65 6.23 35.79
CA ILE A 604 17.39 7.63 36.16
C ILE A 604 17.96 8.50 35.05
N LEU A 605 17.11 9.24 34.35
CA LEU A 605 17.53 10.27 33.42
C LEU A 605 17.28 11.65 34.04
N THR A 606 18.40 12.33 34.37
CA THR A 606 18.55 13.72 34.83
C THR A 606 18.03 14.08 36.24
N SER A 607 18.61 15.13 36.82
CA SER A 607 18.44 15.55 38.23
C SER A 607 17.32 16.57 38.47
N HIS A 608 16.46 16.83 37.48
CA HIS A 608 15.29 17.71 37.63
C HIS A 608 14.06 17.08 36.96
N GLU A 609 12.89 17.35 37.53
CA GLU A 609 11.59 16.84 37.07
C GLU A 609 11.34 17.20 35.60
N MET A 610 11.09 16.18 34.77
CA MET A 610 10.55 16.36 33.42
C MET A 610 9.02 16.36 33.53
N GLU A 611 8.42 17.55 33.48
CA GLU A 611 7.00 17.71 33.18
C GLU A 611 6.83 17.78 31.66
N LEU A 612 6.14 16.79 31.08
CA LEU A 612 5.67 16.84 29.70
C LEU A 612 4.15 17.01 29.75
N GLU A 613 3.67 18.26 29.72
CA GLU A 613 2.24 18.53 29.55
C GLU A 613 1.87 18.40 28.07
N ALA A 614 1.36 17.24 27.68
CA ALA A 614 0.64 17.07 26.42
C ALA A 614 -0.83 16.76 26.74
N PHE A 615 -1.72 17.67 26.41
CA PHE A 615 -3.16 17.40 26.47
C PHE A 615 -3.50 16.36 25.40
N ALA A 616 -3.92 15.18 25.83
CA ALA A 616 -4.40 14.14 24.93
C ALA A 616 -5.66 14.63 24.21
N THR A 617 -5.51 14.91 22.91
CA THR A 617 -6.61 14.88 21.95
C THR A 617 -6.32 13.79 20.93
N ASP A 618 -7.34 13.31 20.21
CA ASP A 618 -7.35 12.18 19.25
C ASP A 618 -6.33 12.25 18.07
N ALA A 619 -5.32 13.10 18.16
CA ALA A 619 -4.41 13.47 17.09
C ALA A 619 -3.07 12.69 17.07
N VAL A 620 -2.63 12.03 18.14
CA VAL A 620 -1.34 11.30 18.16
C VAL A 620 -1.58 9.80 17.97
N LYS A 621 -1.23 9.24 16.80
CA LYS A 621 -1.48 7.83 16.44
C LYS A 621 -0.25 6.94 16.61
N SER A 622 0.95 7.48 16.49
CA SER A 622 2.20 6.75 16.72
C SER A 622 3.31 7.65 17.26
N VAL A 623 4.19 7.06 18.07
CA VAL A 623 5.41 7.70 18.58
C VAL A 623 6.59 6.82 18.18
N THR A 624 7.50 7.37 17.38
CA THR A 624 8.67 6.66 16.84
C THR A 624 9.93 7.07 17.61
N PHE A 625 10.69 6.08 18.05
CA PHE A 625 12.01 6.26 18.65
C PHE A 625 13.08 5.98 17.59
N LYS A 626 13.94 6.94 17.26
CA LYS A 626 15.02 6.79 16.28
C LYS A 626 16.37 6.95 16.98
N ALA A 627 17.30 6.02 16.76
CA ALA A 627 18.65 6.09 17.32
C ALA A 627 19.74 6.11 16.26
N MET A 628 20.82 6.87 16.52
CA MET A 628 21.85 7.22 15.54
C MET A 628 22.92 6.14 15.27
N ASN A 629 22.74 4.91 15.77
CA ASN A 629 23.43 3.72 15.26
C ASN A 629 22.40 2.59 15.24
N GLN A 630 22.24 1.95 14.08
CA GLN A 630 21.11 1.08 13.72
C GLN A 630 20.35 0.46 14.90
N MET A 631 19.29 1.17 15.29
CA MET A 631 18.13 0.59 15.93
C MET A 631 17.08 0.52 14.82
N GLN A 632 16.96 -0.63 14.18
CA GLN A 632 15.88 -0.89 13.23
C GLN A 632 14.69 -1.37 14.06
N ILE A 633 13.71 -0.50 14.28
CA ILE A 633 12.42 -0.89 14.85
C ILE A 633 11.60 -1.43 13.68
N GLU A 634 11.74 -2.71 13.38
CA GLU A 634 11.02 -3.35 12.26
C GLU A 634 9.57 -3.70 12.64
N ASP A 635 9.27 -3.85 13.93
CA ASP A 635 7.92 -4.07 14.45
C ASP A 635 7.69 -3.25 15.73
N MET A 636 6.63 -2.44 15.75
CA MET A 636 6.00 -1.99 16.99
C MET A 636 4.59 -2.60 17.06
N GLU A 637 4.47 -3.83 17.54
CA GLU A 637 3.17 -4.33 18.03
C GLU A 637 2.89 -3.68 19.40
N VAL A 638 2.08 -2.63 19.39
CA VAL A 638 1.46 -2.10 20.61
C VAL A 638 0.34 -3.06 21.01
N THR A 639 0.61 -3.95 21.96
CA THR A 639 -0.45 -4.69 22.65
C THR A 639 -0.83 -3.95 23.92
N ASP A 640 -2.06 -3.45 23.96
CA ASP A 640 -2.71 -3.03 25.20
C ASP A 640 -3.00 -4.29 26.02
N ASP A 641 -2.18 -4.59 27.04
CA ASP A 641 -2.50 -5.62 28.02
C ASP A 641 -3.66 -5.10 28.89
N ASP A 642 -4.87 -5.40 28.42
CA ASP A 642 -6.17 -5.56 29.10
C ASP A 642 -6.39 -5.08 30.56
N GLY A 643 -5.76 -3.97 31.00
CA GLY A 643 -6.06 -3.33 32.27
C GLY A 643 -4.94 -2.54 32.97
N SER A 644 -3.77 -2.30 32.40
CA SER A 644 -2.74 -1.49 33.08
C SER A 644 -1.91 -0.55 32.18
N ASN A 645 -2.41 0.69 31.99
CA ASN A 645 -1.70 1.92 31.61
C ASN A 645 -0.23 1.79 31.15
N GLY A 646 0.07 1.09 30.06
CA GLY A 646 1.43 0.98 29.54
C GLY A 646 1.51 0.11 28.31
N PHE A 647 2.48 0.40 27.44
CA PHE A 647 2.75 -0.37 26.23
C PHE A 647 4.06 -1.14 26.37
N SER A 648 4.18 -2.22 25.61
CA SER A 648 5.43 -2.98 25.44
C SER A 648 5.86 -2.94 23.98
N CYS A 649 7.17 -2.97 23.73
CA CYS A 649 7.72 -3.11 22.39
C CYS A 649 8.87 -4.11 22.39
N THR A 650 9.11 -4.70 21.24
CA THR A 650 10.20 -5.64 20.97
C THR A 650 11.19 -4.99 20.01
N MET A 651 12.49 -5.10 20.26
CA MET A 651 13.51 -4.52 19.38
C MET A 651 14.76 -5.39 19.27
N ASN A 652 15.30 -5.46 18.06
CA ASN A 652 16.64 -5.99 17.76
C ASN A 652 17.69 -4.91 18.06
N VAL A 653 18.60 -5.20 18.99
CA VAL A 653 19.72 -4.30 19.32
C VAL A 653 21.04 -4.96 19.02
N THR A 654 21.97 -4.19 18.46
CA THR A 654 23.37 -4.56 18.30
C THR A 654 24.22 -3.94 19.43
N ARG A 655 25.53 -4.21 19.44
CA ARG A 655 26.44 -3.61 20.41
C ARG A 655 26.91 -2.27 19.87
N GLY A 656 26.66 -1.17 20.57
CA GLY A 656 26.98 0.16 20.04
C GLY A 656 26.60 1.33 20.95
N VAL A 657 26.85 2.54 20.44
CA VAL A 657 26.49 3.82 21.06
C VAL A 657 25.19 4.32 20.44
N TYR A 658 24.20 4.70 21.24
CA TYR A 658 22.85 5.07 20.79
C TYR A 658 22.48 6.45 21.33
N GLN A 659 21.70 7.20 20.56
CA GLN A 659 21.05 8.44 20.98
C GLN A 659 19.54 8.25 20.83
N LEU A 660 18.72 8.79 21.72
CA LEU A 660 17.26 8.64 21.61
C LEU A 660 16.61 9.91 21.03
N ASN A 661 16.08 9.80 19.82
CA ASN A 661 15.17 10.80 19.25
C ASN A 661 13.74 10.29 19.34
N ILE A 662 12.84 11.11 19.85
CA ILE A 662 11.42 10.83 19.97
C ILE A 662 10.69 11.72 18.96
N THR A 663 9.91 11.11 18.09
CA THR A 663 9.12 11.80 17.07
C THR A 663 7.68 11.35 17.16
N ALA A 664 6.74 12.29 17.21
CA ALA A 664 5.31 12.01 17.29
C ALA A 664 4.65 12.28 15.93
N PHE A 665 3.75 11.41 15.49
CA PHE A 665 3.03 11.54 14.21
C PHE A 665 1.51 11.48 14.40
N ASP A 666 0.80 12.13 13.48
CA ASP A 666 -0.65 12.16 13.46
C ASP A 666 -1.30 10.96 12.75
N GLY A 667 -2.64 10.95 12.76
CA GLY A 667 -3.46 9.89 12.17
C GLY A 667 -3.21 9.60 10.68
N ASN A 668 -2.62 10.57 9.98
CA ASN A 668 -2.31 10.56 8.56
C ASN A 668 -0.80 10.44 8.28
N GLY A 669 0.03 10.26 9.31
CA GLY A 669 1.49 10.15 9.19
C GLY A 669 2.24 11.48 9.17
N THR A 670 1.60 12.60 9.51
CA THR A 670 2.25 13.92 9.57
C THR A 670 3.01 14.08 10.88
N LEU A 671 4.26 14.58 10.83
CA LEU A 671 5.06 14.85 12.04
C LEU A 671 4.43 15.97 12.89
N ILE A 672 4.12 15.67 14.15
CA ILE A 672 3.52 16.59 15.12
C ILE A 672 4.61 17.25 15.97
N ASP A 673 5.58 16.48 16.47
CA ASP A 673 6.61 16.99 17.38
C ASP A 673 7.90 16.14 17.33
N ARG A 674 9.03 16.75 17.68
CA ARG A 674 10.34 16.10 17.76
C ARG A 674 11.06 16.54 19.04
N TYR A 675 11.40 15.56 19.86
CA TYR A 675 12.25 15.75 21.02
C TYR A 675 13.51 14.89 20.91
N SER A 676 14.68 15.53 20.95
CA SER A 676 15.97 14.86 20.96
C SER A 676 16.56 14.92 22.35
N LEU A 677 16.77 13.75 22.98
CA LEU A 677 17.53 13.69 24.22
C LEU A 677 19.01 13.91 23.90
N ALA A 678 19.66 14.80 24.65
CA ALA A 678 21.09 15.06 24.56
C ALA A 678 21.96 13.91 25.13
N SER A 679 21.32 12.88 25.69
CA SER A 679 22.00 11.77 26.37
C SER A 679 22.24 10.60 25.42
N VAL A 680 23.53 10.31 25.21
CA VAL A 680 24.05 9.13 24.51
C VAL A 680 24.08 7.96 25.50
N PHE A 681 23.84 6.72 25.06
CA PHE A 681 23.95 5.50 25.89
C PHE A 681 24.62 4.34 25.14
N PHE A 682 25.27 3.42 25.86
CA PHE A 682 26.03 2.31 25.25
C PHE A 682 25.40 0.95 25.59
N ILE A 683 25.10 0.13 24.57
CA ILE A 683 24.58 -1.23 24.74
C ILE A 683 25.70 -2.25 24.57
N ARG A 684 25.87 -3.13 25.55
CA ARG A 684 26.83 -4.25 25.54
C ARG A 684 26.12 -5.60 25.45
N ILE A 685 26.43 -6.39 24.43
CA ILE A 685 25.94 -7.78 24.29
C ILE A 685 27.05 -8.75 24.70
N GLY A 686 26.85 -9.54 25.75
CA GLY A 686 27.83 -10.52 26.25
C GLY A 686 27.74 -11.88 25.55
N ARG A 687 28.87 -12.56 25.33
CA ARG A 687 28.89 -13.96 24.87
C ARG A 687 28.36 -14.90 25.95
N TYR A 688 27.54 -15.88 25.55
CA TYR A 688 27.07 -16.99 26.37
C TYR A 688 28.21 -17.64 27.17
N ALA A 689 28.10 -17.64 28.50
CA ALA A 689 28.68 -18.72 29.29
C ALA A 689 27.84 -19.98 29.04
N THR A 690 28.39 -20.95 28.32
CA THR A 690 27.80 -22.29 28.13
C THR A 690 27.90 -23.06 29.45
N GLY A 691 26.78 -23.32 30.12
CA GLY A 691 26.75 -24.14 31.34
C GLY A 691 25.40 -24.15 32.04
N ALA A 692 25.01 -25.32 32.58
CA ALA A 692 23.70 -25.63 33.16
C ALA A 692 23.33 -24.75 34.37
N PRO A 693 22.02 -24.58 34.67
CA PRO A 693 21.49 -23.46 35.47
C PRO A 693 21.87 -23.46 36.94
N GLU A 694 22.29 -24.59 37.52
CA GLU A 694 22.31 -24.76 38.98
C GLU A 694 23.62 -24.38 39.68
N ASN A 695 24.67 -23.96 38.96
CA ASN A 695 25.99 -23.63 39.56
C ASN A 695 26.41 -22.14 39.46
N ARG A 696 25.48 -21.19 39.32
CA ARG A 696 25.82 -19.75 39.12
C ARG A 696 25.67 -18.84 40.35
N LEU A 697 25.72 -19.39 41.56
CA LEU A 697 25.86 -18.59 42.78
C LEU A 697 27.19 -18.93 43.44
N GLN A 698 28.14 -18.00 43.38
CA GLN A 698 29.14 -17.63 44.41
C GLN A 698 30.39 -17.06 43.73
N THR A 699 30.53 -15.72 43.76
CA THR A 699 31.67 -14.98 44.35
C THR A 699 31.72 -13.55 43.81
N ALA A 700 31.27 -12.56 44.59
CA ALA A 700 31.87 -11.22 44.66
C ALA A 700 31.26 -10.41 45.82
N PHE A 701 31.96 -10.51 46.96
CA PHE A 701 32.12 -9.62 48.12
C PHE A 701 30.96 -8.80 48.72
N ILE A 702 30.77 -9.11 50.01
CA ILE A 702 30.02 -8.39 51.04
C ILE A 702 30.80 -7.13 51.47
N ILE A 703 30.16 -5.97 51.43
CA ILE A 703 30.46 -4.85 52.35
C ILE A 703 29.17 -4.56 53.14
N ARG A 704 29.17 -4.87 54.45
CA ARG A 704 28.12 -4.45 55.39
C ARG A 704 28.59 -3.22 56.16
N PRO A 705 27.78 -2.16 56.26
CA PRO A 705 27.74 -1.32 57.44
C PRO A 705 26.64 -1.81 58.39
N ARG A 706 27.03 -2.06 59.64
CA ARG A 706 26.14 -2.33 60.78
C ARG A 706 25.26 -1.10 61.05
N LEU A 707 23.95 -1.32 61.13
CA LEU A 707 23.01 -0.42 61.82
C LEU A 707 23.02 -0.74 63.32
N ARG A 708 23.07 0.29 64.17
CA ARG A 708 22.49 0.38 65.52
C ARG A 708 22.32 1.86 65.91
N PRO A 709 21.40 2.22 66.82
CA PRO A 709 20.96 1.47 68.01
C PRO A 709 20.03 0.29 67.76
#